data_AF-A0A5J4N6X9-F1
#
_entry.id   AF-A0A5J4N6X9-F1
#
_cell.length_a   1.000
_cell.length_b   1.000
_cell.length_c   1.000
_cell.angle_alpha   90.00
_cell.angle_beta   90.00
_cell.angle_gamma   90.00
#
_symmetry.space_group_name_H-M   'P 1'
#
loop_
_entity.id
_entity.type
_entity.pdbx_description
1 polymer ?
#
loop_
_entity_poly.entity_id
_entity_poly.type
_entity_poly.pdbx_seq_one_letter_code
_entity_poly.pdbx_strand_id
1 'polypeptide(L)'
;GSDTTLVSQKLTDRLNLTGKPSEVRVTTITGSQVIPGRTVALEIRSLDGEDEVAVESAHSVPTLRMKPPVDAIRNEICTWPHLEDVPFGEVPDKMVSILIGNDVPEQQPYAVKTPLGWILLGPLGSYERGLSAVNCLQRADVSIAEQIKRLYSAEFADTEKFTCPRSMEDDSALLQDPDLTADLVLVMLRFRKNPDALAADIEEIIMQVGVPKRDRGALRFLWWPDNDVSADPVEYQMVAHPFGATSSPFCASYALRRMAEDFGSEYDGKVAEAIANNFYVDDCLISLTDVEKAKRFVPQTNKLVVRGGFRLRKWISNILEALCSIPESDRAQTSRGFGDSTLSNERMLGTEWNPVSDVLRLRFQLRDGPLTRRGILSSISSIFDPLGLVFPLILPSKVLLQKLCKKGLGWDDPIQPNDAKTWNEWLAYVLNMNPVEVPRCITRDATDYFNGAQLHVFSDASETGYGAVTYARLSPKAGQPYCTLVIAKSRVTPMKTVTIPRLELNVAVLAVKNEKLVSTSLRTTFESVTYWADSAVVLHYINNTSTRFSTFVANRVATIHEGSLPEQWKHVRSTNNPADLASCGIRDSRGWGTWSKGPAFLQTYDRTWPRNTPRLDAQTEIEIKGQQVSVNTLTQASAVCPLLSHFSDWFKLLKSIAWLSRFKSWLLEHHGHPSHIRPRTGSLAADEIKMAKGDVIRMVQHQVYLGELLRLSGNRASGTLKATGQLQRLCPVLIDSTLCVGGHHNYSSYAQELKHPAILPNKHPVVDLIVRHFHTLEGHSGPAHVLRAIRKYYWIVHGGSAVKRIIGKCISCRKQNAVPCDQQMAPLPAARVEAGWFPFEQVGVD
;
A
#
# COMPACT_ATOMS: atom_id res chain seq x y z
N GLY A 1 -3.74 -11.87 9.90
CA GLY A 1 -4.55 -12.22 11.07
C GLY A 1 -3.77 -11.91 12.34
N SER A 2 -4.33 -12.25 13.49
CA SER A 2 -3.67 -12.17 14.80
C SER A 2 -3.20 -13.57 15.20
N ASP A 3 -2.01 -13.65 15.77
CA ASP A 3 -1.36 -14.82 16.37
C ASP A 3 -1.79 -15.07 17.83
N THR A 4 -2.71 -14.26 18.37
CA THR A 4 -3.09 -14.27 19.78
C THR A 4 -4.54 -14.73 19.96
N THR A 5 -4.76 -15.71 20.85
CA THR A 5 -6.11 -16.13 21.25
C THR A 5 -6.69 -15.13 22.24
N LEU A 6 -7.89 -14.61 21.98
CA LEU A 6 -8.60 -13.70 22.88
C LEU A 6 -9.73 -14.44 23.60
N VAL A 7 -9.93 -14.14 24.87
CA VAL A 7 -11.01 -14.70 25.69
C VAL A 7 -11.80 -13.57 26.36
N SER A 8 -13.12 -13.70 26.43
CA SER A 8 -13.93 -12.67 27.09
C SER A 8 -13.71 -12.69 28.61
N GLN A 9 -13.65 -11.51 29.22
CA GLN A 9 -13.47 -11.38 30.67
C GLN A 9 -14.62 -12.05 31.45
N LYS A 10 -15.85 -11.99 30.92
CA LYS A 10 -17.00 -12.71 31.48
C LYS A 10 -16.76 -14.23 31.58
N LEU A 11 -16.10 -14.83 30.58
CA LEU A 11 -15.77 -16.26 30.62
C LEU A 11 -14.63 -16.56 31.60
N THR A 12 -13.59 -15.72 31.63
CA THR A 12 -12.48 -15.90 32.59
C THR A 12 -12.96 -15.80 34.03
N ASP A 13 -13.89 -14.89 34.31
CA ASP A 13 -14.47 -14.71 35.64
C ASP A 13 -15.37 -15.90 36.01
N ARG A 14 -16.20 -16.39 35.07
CA ARG A 14 -17.05 -17.58 35.28
C ARG A 14 -16.24 -18.85 35.58
N LEU A 15 -15.08 -19.00 34.94
CA LEU A 15 -14.19 -20.16 35.11
C LEU A 15 -13.18 -19.96 36.25
N ASN A 16 -13.23 -18.82 36.97
CA ASN A 16 -12.28 -18.46 38.04
C ASN A 16 -10.81 -18.55 37.59
N LEU A 17 -10.51 -18.19 36.34
CA LEU A 17 -9.15 -18.28 35.80
C LEU A 17 -8.27 -17.15 36.34
N THR A 18 -7.16 -17.52 36.98
CA THR A 18 -6.15 -16.57 37.47
C THR A 18 -5.03 -16.38 36.45
N GLY A 19 -4.65 -15.14 36.19
CA GLY A 19 -3.67 -14.81 35.15
C GLY A 19 -2.86 -13.55 35.46
N LYS A 20 -1.71 -13.40 34.80
CA LYS A 20 -0.86 -12.21 34.96
C LYS A 20 -1.44 -11.02 34.19
N PRO A 21 -1.38 -9.79 34.74
CA PRO A 21 -1.73 -8.59 33.98
C PRO A 21 -0.92 -8.52 32.68
N SER A 22 -1.60 -8.18 31.59
CA SER A 22 -1.00 -8.08 30.26
C SER A 22 -1.73 -7.03 29.45
N GLU A 23 -1.14 -6.60 28.35
CA GLU A 23 -1.74 -5.62 27.43
C GLU A 23 -1.57 -6.12 26.00
N VAL A 24 -2.66 -6.10 25.22
CA VAL A 24 -2.61 -6.41 23.79
C VAL A 24 -2.78 -5.14 22.99
N ARG A 25 -1.81 -4.89 22.12
CA ARG A 25 -1.84 -3.77 21.17
C ARG A 25 -2.56 -4.20 19.90
N VAL A 26 -3.78 -3.70 19.71
CA VAL A 26 -4.54 -3.91 18.49
C VAL A 26 -4.22 -2.77 17.53
N THR A 27 -3.70 -3.11 16.35
CA THR A 27 -3.40 -2.13 15.29
C THR A 27 -4.43 -2.29 14.18
N THR A 28 -5.24 -1.26 13.98
CA THR A 28 -6.22 -1.18 12.88
C THR A 28 -5.77 -0.11 11.88
N ILE A 29 -6.39 -0.09 10.70
CA ILE A 29 -6.09 0.89 9.64
C ILE A 29 -6.33 2.34 10.12
N THR A 30 -7.18 2.54 11.13
CA THR A 30 -7.53 3.84 11.71
C THR A 30 -6.71 4.23 12.95
N GLY A 31 -5.93 3.31 13.52
CA GLY A 31 -5.07 3.60 14.68
C GLY A 31 -4.69 2.35 15.50
N SER A 32 -3.79 2.55 16.46
CA SER A 32 -3.40 1.52 17.43
C SER A 32 -4.03 1.81 18.79
N GLN A 33 -4.72 0.82 19.35
CA GLN A 33 -5.28 0.86 20.70
C GLN A 33 -4.60 -0.21 21.55
N VAL A 34 -4.33 0.12 22.82
CA VAL A 34 -3.86 -0.85 23.82
C VAL A 34 -5.06 -1.28 24.63
N ILE A 35 -5.33 -2.58 24.66
CA ILE A 35 -6.40 -3.18 25.43
C ILE A 35 -5.76 -3.83 26.66
N PRO A 36 -6.07 -3.37 27.88
CA PRO A 36 -5.59 -4.00 29.10
C PRO A 36 -6.39 -5.28 29.38
N GLY A 37 -5.70 -6.29 29.92
CA GLY A 37 -6.25 -7.61 30.16
C GLY A 37 -5.37 -8.48 31.05
N ARG A 38 -5.58 -9.80 30.99
CA ARG A 38 -4.79 -10.80 31.70
C ARG A 38 -4.46 -11.97 30.78
N THR A 39 -3.25 -12.51 30.89
CA THR A 39 -2.91 -13.78 30.24
C THR A 39 -3.36 -14.92 31.13
N VAL A 40 -4.27 -15.75 30.61
CA VAL A 40 -4.83 -16.92 31.28
C VAL A 40 -4.57 -18.17 30.46
N ALA A 41 -4.44 -19.31 31.13
CA ALA A 41 -4.42 -20.62 30.49
C ALA A 41 -5.79 -21.27 30.62
N LEU A 42 -6.23 -21.99 29.58
CA LEU A 42 -7.49 -22.74 29.58
C LEU A 42 -7.38 -23.95 28.65
N GLU A 43 -8.13 -25.00 28.97
CA GLU A 43 -8.25 -26.18 28.11
C GLU A 43 -9.59 -26.14 27.37
N ILE A 44 -9.55 -26.40 26.07
CA ILE A 44 -10.73 -26.46 25.21
C ILE A 44 -10.90 -27.91 24.78
N ARG A 45 -12.07 -28.48 25.06
CA ARG A 45 -12.43 -29.84 24.66
C ARG A 45 -13.49 -29.82 23.58
N SER A 46 -13.38 -30.71 22.60
CA SER A 46 -14.43 -30.96 21.62
C SER A 46 -15.73 -31.41 22.30
N LEU A 47 -16.88 -31.16 21.67
CA LEU A 47 -18.20 -31.52 22.21
C LEU A 47 -18.42 -33.04 22.30
N ASP A 48 -17.76 -33.81 21.45
CA ASP A 48 -17.73 -35.29 21.52
C ASP A 48 -16.76 -35.81 22.59
N GLY A 49 -15.90 -34.93 23.14
CA GLY A 49 -14.95 -35.25 24.20
C GLY A 49 -13.71 -36.01 23.72
N GLU A 50 -13.53 -36.23 22.42
CA GLU A 50 -12.42 -37.05 21.89
C GLU A 50 -11.09 -36.31 21.87
N ASP A 51 -11.13 -35.00 21.61
CA ASP A 51 -9.96 -34.14 21.45
C ASP A 51 -9.95 -33.00 22.47
N GLU A 52 -8.75 -32.69 22.98
CA GLU A 52 -8.49 -31.62 23.94
C GLU A 52 -7.28 -30.79 23.53
N VAL A 53 -7.44 -29.47 23.59
CA VAL A 53 -6.41 -28.49 23.21
C VAL A 53 -6.14 -27.58 24.40
N ALA A 54 -4.92 -27.65 24.92
CA ALA A 54 -4.45 -26.72 25.94
C ALA A 54 -4.03 -25.39 25.30
N VAL A 55 -4.67 -24.30 25.73
CA VAL A 55 -4.29 -22.92 25.36
C VAL A 55 -3.51 -22.32 26.52
N GLU A 56 -2.18 -22.33 26.40
CA GLU A 56 -1.27 -21.88 27.47
C GLU A 56 -1.28 -20.36 27.69
N SER A 57 -1.64 -19.59 26.66
CA SER A 57 -1.63 -18.12 26.71
C SER A 57 -2.78 -17.49 25.92
N ALA A 58 -3.97 -17.43 26.52
CA ALA A 58 -5.10 -16.63 26.02
C ALA A 58 -5.12 -15.26 26.71
N HIS A 59 -5.39 -14.19 25.96
CA HIS A 59 -5.48 -12.85 26.51
C HIS A 59 -6.94 -12.47 26.80
N SER A 60 -7.24 -12.07 28.03
CA SER A 60 -8.58 -11.65 28.41
C SER A 60 -8.88 -10.23 27.92
N VAL A 61 -10.06 -10.04 27.34
CA VAL A 61 -10.54 -8.73 26.88
C VAL A 61 -11.92 -8.43 27.48
N PRO A 62 -12.25 -7.15 27.77
CA PRO A 62 -13.51 -6.81 28.44
C PRO A 62 -14.76 -7.32 27.72
N THR A 63 -14.78 -7.31 26.39
CA THR A 63 -15.89 -7.83 25.58
C THR A 63 -15.41 -8.20 24.18
N LEU A 64 -15.80 -9.39 23.69
CA LEU A 64 -15.67 -9.75 22.28
C LEU A 64 -16.90 -9.22 21.52
N ARG A 65 -16.76 -8.08 20.84
CA ARG A 65 -17.85 -7.47 20.06
C ARG A 65 -17.95 -8.16 18.69
N MET A 66 -18.61 -9.31 18.64
CA MET A 66 -18.87 -10.06 17.40
C MET A 66 -20.38 -10.24 17.20
N LYS A 67 -20.83 -10.29 15.94
CA LYS A 67 -22.22 -10.65 15.63
C LYS A 67 -22.46 -12.13 16.00
N PRO A 68 -23.64 -12.50 16.56
CA PRO A 68 -23.97 -13.89 16.86
C PRO A 68 -23.89 -14.77 15.60
N PRO A 69 -23.15 -15.90 15.59
CA PRO A 69 -22.94 -16.68 14.36
C PRO A 69 -24.15 -17.51 13.90
N VAL A 70 -25.06 -17.86 14.82
CA VAL A 70 -25.80 -19.13 14.70
C VAL A 70 -27.04 -19.05 13.80
N ASP A 71 -27.68 -17.89 13.65
CA ASP A 71 -28.90 -17.80 12.81
C ASP A 71 -28.57 -17.62 11.31
N ALA A 72 -27.30 -17.32 10.95
CA ALA A 72 -26.88 -16.98 9.57
C ALA A 72 -26.29 -18.17 8.80
N ILE A 73 -25.56 -19.07 9.47
CA ILE A 73 -24.72 -20.07 8.78
C ILE A 73 -25.55 -21.09 7.98
N ARG A 74 -26.64 -21.68 8.51
CA ARG A 74 -27.46 -22.65 7.74
C ARG A 74 -28.18 -22.01 6.54
N ASN A 75 -28.70 -20.79 6.69
CA ASN A 75 -29.39 -20.09 5.61
C ASN A 75 -28.42 -19.66 4.50
N GLU A 76 -27.15 -19.41 4.84
CA GLU A 76 -26.11 -19.03 3.88
C GLU A 76 -25.39 -20.25 3.27
N ILE A 77 -25.27 -21.40 3.96
CA ILE A 77 -24.69 -22.63 3.39
C ILE A 77 -25.47 -23.09 2.14
N CYS A 78 -26.79 -22.91 2.10
CA CYS A 78 -27.58 -23.19 0.90
C CYS A 78 -27.15 -22.36 -0.33
N THR A 79 -26.43 -21.25 -0.12
CA THR A 79 -25.87 -20.42 -1.20
C THR A 79 -24.47 -20.88 -1.65
N TRP A 80 -23.87 -21.84 -0.94
CA TRP A 80 -22.56 -22.45 -1.22
C TRP A 80 -22.69 -23.97 -1.41
N PRO A 81 -23.03 -24.43 -2.63
CA PRO A 81 -23.30 -25.85 -2.90
C PRO A 81 -22.15 -26.79 -2.51
N HIS A 82 -20.90 -26.32 -2.52
CA HIS A 82 -19.73 -27.10 -2.13
C HIS A 82 -19.56 -27.31 -0.62
N LEU A 83 -20.43 -26.71 0.22
CA LEU A 83 -20.42 -26.82 1.67
C LEU A 83 -21.68 -27.49 2.25
N GLU A 84 -22.61 -27.90 1.41
CA GLU A 84 -23.91 -28.47 1.81
C GLU A 84 -23.76 -29.77 2.61
N ASP A 85 -22.77 -30.60 2.26
CA ASP A 85 -22.51 -31.89 2.91
C ASP A 85 -21.69 -31.80 4.20
N VAL A 86 -21.32 -30.61 4.65
CA VAL A 86 -20.47 -30.42 5.84
C VAL A 86 -21.33 -30.39 7.12
N PRO A 87 -21.11 -31.29 8.10
CA PRO A 87 -21.97 -31.40 9.27
C PRO A 87 -21.57 -30.39 10.35
N PHE A 88 -22.03 -29.14 10.22
CA PHE A 88 -21.90 -28.12 11.27
C PHE A 88 -22.86 -28.41 12.44
N GLY A 89 -22.34 -28.49 13.67
CA GLY A 89 -23.13 -28.78 14.87
C GLY A 89 -24.00 -27.61 15.36
N GLU A 90 -25.04 -27.91 16.15
CA GLU A 90 -25.87 -26.91 16.82
C GLU A 90 -25.28 -26.52 18.18
N VAL A 91 -25.03 -25.22 18.39
CA VAL A 91 -24.51 -24.70 19.67
C VAL A 91 -25.61 -23.95 20.41
N PRO A 92 -25.94 -24.31 21.66
CA PRO A 92 -27.06 -23.72 22.40
C PRO A 92 -26.80 -22.27 22.87
N ASP A 93 -25.54 -21.84 22.98
CA ASP A 93 -25.17 -20.50 23.44
C ASP A 93 -24.87 -19.57 22.25
N LYS A 94 -25.58 -18.44 22.18
CA LYS A 94 -25.50 -17.50 21.04
C LYS A 94 -24.36 -16.47 21.16
N MET A 95 -23.58 -16.48 22.25
CA MET A 95 -22.49 -15.53 22.47
C MET A 95 -21.09 -16.14 22.27
N VAL A 96 -20.29 -15.49 21.43
CA VAL A 96 -18.88 -15.85 21.23
C VAL A 96 -18.06 -15.42 22.45
N SER A 97 -17.44 -16.41 23.12
CA SER A 97 -16.69 -16.18 24.35
C SER A 97 -15.17 -16.37 24.22
N ILE A 98 -14.70 -17.00 23.13
CA ILE A 98 -13.30 -17.23 22.78
C ILE A 98 -13.12 -16.92 21.29
N LEU A 99 -12.04 -16.22 20.93
CA LEU A 99 -11.64 -15.95 19.55
C LEU A 99 -10.24 -16.54 19.31
N ILE A 100 -10.16 -17.50 18.39
CA ILE A 100 -8.91 -18.14 17.99
C ILE A 100 -8.48 -17.55 16.64
N GLY A 101 -7.29 -16.97 16.59
CA GLY A 101 -6.75 -16.36 15.37
C GLY A 101 -6.40 -17.41 14.31
N ASN A 102 -6.84 -17.18 13.08
CA ASN A 102 -6.43 -17.97 11.91
C ASN A 102 -6.26 -17.04 10.69
N ASP A 103 -5.28 -17.32 9.83
CA ASP A 103 -5.07 -16.54 8.60
C ASP A 103 -5.98 -17.11 7.49
N VAL A 104 -6.78 -16.24 6.87
CA VAL A 104 -7.75 -16.63 5.84
C VAL A 104 -7.37 -15.98 4.50
N PRO A 105 -7.26 -16.74 3.39
CA PRO A 105 -7.08 -16.17 2.05
C PRO A 105 -8.36 -15.46 1.56
N GLU A 106 -8.20 -14.43 0.71
CA GLU A 106 -9.30 -13.61 0.14
C GLU A 106 -10.14 -14.35 -0.94
N GLN A 107 -10.53 -15.60 -0.72
CA GLN A 107 -11.31 -16.42 -1.67
C GLN A 107 -12.68 -16.82 -1.09
N GLN A 108 -13.49 -17.56 -1.87
CA GLN A 108 -14.82 -18.04 -1.47
C GLN A 108 -14.78 -18.82 -0.13
N PRO A 109 -15.88 -18.86 0.63
CA PRO A 109 -15.92 -19.59 1.89
C PRO A 109 -15.61 -21.07 1.73
N TYR A 110 -14.83 -21.63 2.66
CA TYR A 110 -14.48 -23.05 2.70
C TYR A 110 -14.54 -23.58 4.14
N ALA A 111 -14.76 -24.90 4.29
CA ALA A 111 -14.79 -25.57 5.58
C ALA A 111 -13.51 -26.38 5.84
N VAL A 112 -13.06 -26.39 7.09
CA VAL A 112 -11.91 -27.18 7.57
C VAL A 112 -12.32 -27.98 8.78
N LYS A 113 -12.04 -29.29 8.78
CA LYS A 113 -12.19 -30.14 9.96
C LYS A 113 -10.98 -29.97 10.87
N THR A 114 -11.22 -29.52 12.09
CA THR A 114 -10.19 -29.38 13.13
C THR A 114 -10.44 -30.38 14.26
N PRO A 115 -9.49 -30.57 15.19
CA PRO A 115 -9.72 -31.36 16.41
C PRO A 115 -10.89 -30.84 17.27
N LEU A 116 -11.27 -29.56 17.13
CA LEU A 116 -12.40 -28.98 17.87
C LEU A 116 -13.71 -29.00 17.08
N GLY A 117 -13.75 -29.65 15.91
CA GLY A 117 -14.89 -29.72 15.01
C GLY A 117 -14.70 -28.95 13.70
N TRP A 118 -15.79 -28.84 12.93
CA TRP A 118 -15.80 -28.15 11.64
C TRP A 118 -15.81 -26.62 11.80
N ILE A 119 -14.95 -25.93 11.07
CA ILE A 119 -14.85 -24.47 11.03
C ILE A 119 -15.13 -23.98 9.62
N LEU A 120 -15.95 -22.93 9.49
CA LEU A 120 -16.22 -22.20 8.24
C LEU A 120 -15.34 -20.94 8.17
N LEU A 121 -14.63 -20.74 7.06
CA LEU A 121 -13.71 -19.62 6.85
C LEU A 121 -14.03 -18.91 5.51
N GLY A 122 -14.25 -17.60 5.54
CA GLY A 122 -14.50 -16.78 4.33
C GLY A 122 -15.47 -15.62 4.56
N PRO A 123 -15.76 -14.80 3.54
CA PRO A 123 -16.68 -13.68 3.63
C PRO A 123 -18.16 -14.13 3.73
N LEU A 124 -18.88 -13.65 4.75
CA LEU A 124 -20.32 -13.87 4.94
C LEU A 124 -21.12 -12.70 4.36
N GLY A 125 -22.21 -12.98 3.62
CA GLY A 125 -23.06 -11.96 3.00
C GLY A 125 -23.86 -11.15 4.02
N SER A 126 -24.34 -9.96 3.64
CA SER A 126 -25.17 -9.11 4.52
C SER A 126 -26.64 -9.53 4.53
N TYR A 127 -27.21 -9.81 5.71
CA TYR A 127 -28.62 -10.22 5.90
C TYR A 127 -29.47 -9.11 6.55
N GLU A 128 -30.67 -8.88 6.02
CA GLU A 128 -31.75 -8.01 6.57
C GLU A 128 -32.69 -8.81 7.48
N ARG A 129 -33.21 -8.22 8.57
CA ARG A 129 -34.35 -8.75 9.34
C ARG A 129 -35.49 -7.74 9.34
N GLY A 130 -36.68 -8.20 8.97
CA GLY A 130 -37.92 -7.41 9.08
C GLY A 130 -38.45 -7.34 10.51
N LEU A 131 -38.82 -6.14 10.94
CA LEU A 131 -39.68 -5.84 12.09
C LEU A 131 -40.40 -4.52 11.81
N SER A 132 -41.71 -4.46 12.08
CA SER A 132 -42.52 -3.26 11.93
C SER A 132 -42.60 -2.49 13.27
N ALA A 133 -42.31 -1.18 13.28
CA ALA A 133 -43.02 -0.14 14.08
C ALA A 133 -42.41 1.29 13.98
N VAL A 134 -43.31 2.26 13.85
CA VAL A 134 -43.39 3.72 14.22
C VAL A 134 -42.10 4.59 14.26
N ASN A 135 -42.09 5.62 13.40
CA ASN A 135 -41.06 6.64 13.27
C ASN A 135 -41.08 7.71 14.39
N CYS A 136 -39.91 8.03 14.94
CA CYS A 136 -39.66 9.27 15.69
C CYS A 136 -38.41 9.95 15.10
N LEU A 137 -38.54 11.19 14.61
CA LEU A 137 -37.41 11.98 14.10
C LEU A 137 -36.55 12.45 15.28
N GLN A 138 -35.47 11.73 15.59
CA GLN A 138 -34.42 12.26 16.45
C GLN A 138 -33.31 12.86 15.59
N ARG A 139 -32.99 14.13 15.84
CA ARG A 139 -31.90 14.88 15.22
C ARG A 139 -30.57 14.21 15.60
N ALA A 140 -30.03 13.36 14.74
CA ALA A 140 -28.71 12.78 14.96
C ALA A 140 -27.64 13.88 14.83
N ASP A 141 -27.10 14.35 15.96
CA ASP A 141 -25.95 15.24 16.01
C ASP A 141 -24.71 14.47 15.51
N VAL A 142 -24.50 14.47 14.19
CA VAL A 142 -23.21 14.10 13.61
C VAL A 142 -22.18 15.02 14.22
N SER A 143 -21.18 14.46 14.94
CA SER A 143 -20.18 15.28 15.61
C SER A 143 -19.57 16.29 14.62
N ILE A 144 -19.42 17.54 15.06
CA ILE A 144 -18.82 18.62 14.24
C ILE A 144 -17.48 18.16 13.64
N ALA A 145 -16.72 17.34 14.36
CA ALA A 145 -15.48 16.76 13.86
C ALA A 145 -15.67 15.89 12.59
N GLU A 146 -16.75 15.11 12.53
CA GLU A 146 -17.06 14.27 11.37
C GLU A 146 -17.59 15.10 10.19
N GLN A 147 -18.36 16.16 10.46
CA GLN A 147 -18.78 17.12 9.43
C GLN A 147 -17.59 17.88 8.85
N ILE A 148 -16.61 18.25 9.68
CA ILE A 148 -15.34 18.84 9.24
C ILE A 148 -14.54 17.85 8.43
N LYS A 149 -14.44 16.60 8.87
CA LYS A 149 -13.76 15.55 8.11
C LYS A 149 -14.36 15.40 6.71
N ARG A 150 -15.70 15.44 6.59
CA ARG A 150 -16.41 15.45 5.30
C ARG A 150 -16.08 16.67 4.46
N LEU A 151 -16.12 17.88 5.03
CA LEU A 151 -15.80 19.12 4.33
C LEU A 151 -14.37 19.08 3.74
N TYR A 152 -13.38 18.67 4.53
CA TYR A 152 -11.99 18.56 4.07
C TYR A 152 -11.75 17.37 3.13
N SER A 153 -12.61 16.35 3.17
CA SER A 153 -12.53 15.18 2.28
C SER A 153 -13.28 15.38 0.97
N ALA A 154 -14.26 16.29 0.91
CA ALA A 154 -14.98 16.64 -0.31
C ALA A 154 -14.05 17.18 -1.41
N GLU A 155 -12.94 17.83 -1.03
CA GLU A 155 -11.88 18.27 -1.96
C GLU A 155 -11.16 17.06 -2.63
N PHE A 156 -11.31 15.84 -2.11
CA PHE A 156 -10.64 14.61 -2.57
C PHE A 156 -11.59 13.40 -2.50
N ALA A 157 -12.49 13.28 -3.49
CA ALA A 157 -13.50 12.22 -3.62
C ALA A 157 -12.98 10.75 -3.59
N ASP A 158 -11.67 10.54 -3.51
CA ASP A 158 -11.03 9.22 -3.55
C ASP A 158 -10.77 8.58 -2.18
N THR A 159 -10.99 9.29 -1.07
CA THR A 159 -10.71 8.75 0.26
C THR A 159 -11.99 8.65 1.09
N GLU A 160 -12.52 7.43 1.08
CA GLU A 160 -13.46 6.86 2.04
C GLU A 160 -14.94 7.27 1.84
N LYS A 161 -15.72 6.35 1.26
CA LYS A 161 -17.19 6.33 1.43
C LYS A 161 -17.47 6.05 2.91
N PHE A 162 -17.66 7.10 3.71
CA PHE A 162 -18.12 6.95 5.09
C PHE A 162 -19.58 7.34 5.23
N THR A 163 -20.35 6.36 5.68
CA THR A 163 -21.75 6.45 6.06
C THR A 163 -21.93 7.41 7.23
N CYS A 164 -23.06 8.12 7.23
CA CYS A 164 -23.50 8.91 8.37
C CYS A 164 -23.99 7.98 9.46
N PRO A 165 -23.65 8.21 10.75
CA PRO A 165 -24.36 7.51 11.81
C PRO A 165 -25.79 8.04 11.83
N ARG A 166 -26.72 7.27 11.27
CA ARG A 166 -28.15 7.46 11.43
C ARG A 166 -28.66 6.56 12.55
N SER A 167 -29.92 6.73 12.92
CA SER A 167 -30.61 5.70 13.70
C SER A 167 -30.56 4.38 12.89
N MET A 168 -30.45 3.23 13.57
CA MET A 168 -30.43 1.93 12.88
C MET A 168 -31.72 1.72 12.06
N GLU A 169 -32.77 2.42 12.46
CA GLU A 169 -34.11 2.42 11.91
C GLU A 169 -34.17 3.19 10.57
N ASP A 170 -33.60 4.40 10.49
CA ASP A 170 -33.54 5.21 9.25
C ASP A 170 -32.68 4.55 8.15
N ASP A 171 -31.57 3.93 8.54
CA ASP A 171 -30.72 3.17 7.61
C ASP A 171 -31.38 1.85 7.15
N SER A 172 -32.31 1.30 7.94
CA SER A 172 -33.09 0.09 7.57
C SER A 172 -34.33 0.38 6.73
N ALA A 173 -34.94 1.56 6.87
CA ALA A 173 -36.18 1.92 6.17
C ALA A 173 -35.95 2.53 4.78
N LEU A 174 -34.77 3.11 4.53
CA LEU A 174 -34.40 3.71 3.25
C LEU A 174 -33.01 3.19 2.85
N LEU A 175 -32.99 2.19 1.96
CA LEU A 175 -31.75 1.68 1.36
C LEU A 175 -30.90 2.86 0.84
N GLN A 176 -29.64 2.94 1.27
CA GLN A 176 -28.70 3.90 0.70
C GLN A 176 -28.26 3.39 -0.66
N ASP A 177 -28.95 3.85 -1.69
CA ASP A 177 -28.65 3.53 -3.08
C ASP A 177 -27.29 4.11 -3.53
N PRO A 178 -26.63 3.53 -4.56
CA PRO A 178 -25.38 4.05 -5.10
C PRO A 178 -25.54 5.52 -5.52
N ASP A 179 -24.54 6.35 -5.20
CA ASP A 179 -24.56 7.76 -5.60
C ASP A 179 -24.55 7.88 -7.13
N LEU A 180 -25.72 8.23 -7.68
CA LEU A 180 -25.92 8.52 -9.10
C LEU A 180 -25.79 10.01 -9.42
N THR A 181 -25.46 10.84 -8.43
CA THR A 181 -25.17 12.26 -8.68
C THR A 181 -23.89 12.35 -9.51
N ALA A 182 -23.87 13.22 -10.52
CA ALA A 182 -22.60 13.48 -11.20
C ALA A 182 -21.61 14.10 -10.20
N ASP A 183 -20.32 13.80 -10.34
CA ASP A 183 -19.30 14.46 -9.52
C ASP A 183 -19.22 15.96 -9.86
N LEU A 184 -19.35 16.80 -8.84
CA LEU A 184 -19.32 18.26 -8.96
C LEU A 184 -18.08 18.77 -9.71
N VAL A 185 -16.91 18.22 -9.39
CA VAL A 185 -15.63 18.63 -9.99
C VAL A 185 -15.65 18.28 -11.47
N LEU A 186 -16.15 17.10 -11.85
CA LEU A 186 -16.25 16.69 -13.25
C LEU A 186 -17.25 17.57 -14.04
N VAL A 187 -18.40 17.91 -13.46
CA VAL A 187 -19.38 18.82 -14.08
C VAL A 187 -18.75 20.20 -14.31
N MET A 188 -18.08 20.75 -13.30
CA MET A 188 -17.41 22.05 -13.42
C MET A 188 -16.26 22.03 -14.42
N LEU A 189 -15.46 20.97 -14.48
CA LEU A 189 -14.40 20.83 -15.49
C LEU A 189 -15.01 20.77 -16.91
N ARG A 190 -16.05 19.96 -17.14
CA ARG A 190 -16.75 19.91 -18.43
C ARG A 190 -17.37 21.26 -18.81
N PHE A 191 -17.94 21.98 -17.84
CA PHE A 191 -18.44 23.33 -18.06
C PHE A 191 -17.34 24.30 -18.50
N ARG A 192 -16.11 24.08 -18.05
CA ARG A 192 -14.94 24.88 -18.42
C ARG A 192 -14.29 24.48 -19.74
N LYS A 193 -14.70 23.39 -20.38
CA LYS A 193 -13.98 22.83 -21.55
C LYS A 193 -13.91 23.78 -22.75
N ASN A 194 -15.06 24.18 -23.29
CA ASN A 194 -15.19 24.83 -24.60
C ASN A 194 -15.66 26.30 -24.50
N PRO A 195 -15.53 27.15 -25.54
CA PRO A 195 -15.82 28.58 -25.46
C PRO A 195 -17.31 28.93 -25.30
N ASP A 196 -18.21 28.13 -25.85
CA ASP A 196 -19.64 28.45 -25.88
C ASP A 196 -20.34 27.78 -24.70
N ALA A 197 -20.83 28.53 -23.73
CA ALA A 197 -21.35 28.02 -22.46
C ALA A 197 -22.84 28.32 -22.26
N LEU A 198 -23.54 27.32 -21.72
CA LEU A 198 -24.94 27.41 -21.33
C LEU A 198 -25.07 26.81 -19.93
N ALA A 199 -25.87 27.46 -19.10
CA ALA A 199 -26.26 26.93 -17.81
C ALA A 199 -27.76 27.13 -17.57
N ALA A 200 -28.37 26.20 -16.82
CA ALA A 200 -29.78 26.20 -16.49
C ALA A 200 -30.04 25.42 -15.19
N ASP A 201 -31.23 25.57 -14.65
CA ASP A 201 -31.73 24.94 -13.43
C ASP A 201 -32.96 24.08 -13.75
N ILE A 202 -33.07 22.87 -13.21
CA ILE A 202 -34.34 22.12 -13.22
C ILE A 202 -35.21 22.67 -12.10
N GLU A 203 -36.42 23.09 -12.47
CA GLU A 203 -37.41 23.54 -11.52
C GLU A 203 -37.74 22.47 -10.48
N GLU A 204 -37.30 22.64 -9.23
CA GLU A 204 -37.70 21.79 -8.10
C GLU A 204 -37.58 20.29 -8.40
N ILE A 205 -36.43 19.86 -8.94
CA ILE A 205 -36.22 18.51 -9.51
C ILE A 205 -36.79 17.36 -8.65
N ILE A 206 -36.61 17.43 -7.33
CA ILE A 206 -37.06 16.41 -6.37
C ILE A 206 -38.60 16.30 -6.37
N MET A 207 -39.31 17.43 -6.44
CA MET A 207 -40.77 17.50 -6.42
C MET A 207 -41.41 17.08 -7.76
N GLN A 208 -40.62 17.01 -8.83
CA GLN A 208 -41.08 16.53 -10.14
C GLN A 208 -41.03 14.99 -10.25
N VAL A 209 -40.40 14.30 -9.29
CA VAL A 209 -40.35 12.83 -9.27
C VAL A 209 -41.43 12.25 -8.36
N GLY A 210 -42.37 11.53 -8.98
CA GLY A 210 -43.49 10.91 -8.28
C GLY A 210 -43.09 9.70 -7.44
N VAL A 211 -43.69 9.58 -6.24
CA VAL A 211 -43.55 8.40 -5.38
C VAL A 211 -44.58 7.35 -5.80
N PRO A 212 -44.20 6.06 -5.97
CA PRO A 212 -45.14 4.99 -6.30
C PRO A 212 -46.25 4.88 -5.25
N LYS A 213 -47.50 4.65 -5.69
CA LYS A 213 -48.68 4.63 -4.79
C LYS A 213 -48.52 3.72 -3.57
N ARG A 214 -47.85 2.57 -3.74
CA ARG A 214 -47.57 1.60 -2.66
C ARG A 214 -46.63 2.14 -1.57
N ASP A 215 -45.75 3.07 -1.91
CA ASP A 215 -44.66 3.55 -1.04
C ASP A 215 -45.02 4.89 -0.38
N ARG A 216 -45.99 5.62 -0.94
CA ARG A 216 -46.46 6.92 -0.38
C ARG A 216 -46.87 6.82 1.08
N GLY A 217 -47.33 5.65 1.55
CA GLY A 217 -47.76 5.44 2.94
C GLY A 217 -46.65 5.76 3.95
N ALA A 218 -45.40 5.51 3.58
CA ALA A 218 -44.23 5.79 4.41
C ALA A 218 -43.89 7.28 4.51
N LEU A 219 -44.47 8.13 3.65
CA LEU A 219 -44.19 9.57 3.56
C LEU A 219 -45.40 10.42 3.99
N ARG A 220 -46.15 9.93 4.97
CA ARG A 220 -47.25 10.66 5.61
C ARG A 220 -46.70 11.62 6.67
N PHE A 221 -47.33 12.78 6.79
CA PHE A 221 -47.00 13.76 7.81
C PHE A 221 -48.26 14.41 8.34
N LEU A 222 -48.20 14.84 9.59
CA LEU A 222 -49.26 15.58 10.26
C LEU A 222 -48.99 17.08 10.11
N TRP A 223 -50.04 17.83 9.79
CA TRP A 223 -49.98 19.28 9.62
C TRP A 223 -51.09 19.94 10.42
N TRP A 224 -50.77 21.00 11.14
CA TRP A 224 -51.76 21.84 11.82
C TRP A 224 -52.11 23.02 10.91
N PRO A 225 -53.33 23.08 10.36
CA PRO A 225 -53.78 24.24 9.58
C PRO A 225 -53.65 25.53 10.39
N ASP A 226 -53.28 26.62 9.71
CA ASP A 226 -53.13 27.95 10.32
C ASP A 226 -52.14 28.02 11.50
N ASN A 227 -51.24 27.04 11.64
CA ASN A 227 -50.32 26.86 12.77
C ASN A 227 -51.03 26.75 14.14
N ASP A 228 -52.31 26.36 14.16
CA ASP A 228 -53.05 26.15 15.39
C ASP A 228 -52.75 24.76 15.97
N VAL A 229 -51.73 24.69 16.84
CA VAL A 229 -51.34 23.44 17.54
C VAL A 229 -52.36 22.93 18.55
N SER A 230 -53.45 23.68 18.79
CA SER A 230 -54.56 23.24 19.65
C SER A 230 -55.65 22.48 18.90
N ALA A 231 -55.68 22.58 17.57
CA ALA A 231 -56.58 21.80 16.71
C ALA A 231 -56.05 20.38 16.48
N ASP A 232 -56.95 19.48 16.02
CA ASP A 232 -56.54 18.16 15.57
C ASP A 232 -55.67 18.28 14.30
N PRO A 233 -54.52 17.59 14.23
CA PRO A 233 -53.68 17.62 13.03
C PRO A 233 -54.38 16.94 11.85
N VAL A 234 -54.17 17.49 10.66
CA VAL A 234 -54.59 16.91 9.39
C VAL A 234 -53.47 16.05 8.83
N GLU A 235 -53.79 14.83 8.41
CA GLU A 235 -52.86 13.93 7.75
C GLU A 235 -52.70 14.28 6.27
N TYR A 236 -51.47 14.51 5.83
CA TYR A 236 -51.10 14.66 4.44
C TYR A 236 -50.16 13.53 4.01
N GLN A 237 -50.15 13.24 2.72
CA GLN A 237 -49.32 12.21 2.12
C GLN A 237 -48.54 12.78 0.95
N MET A 238 -47.22 12.62 0.96
CA MET A 238 -46.38 13.03 -0.17
C MET A 238 -46.66 12.15 -1.40
N VAL A 239 -46.97 12.80 -2.52
CA VAL A 239 -47.15 12.13 -3.83
C VAL A 239 -45.90 12.22 -4.71
N ALA A 240 -44.97 13.10 -4.35
CA ALA A 240 -43.66 13.29 -4.94
C ALA A 240 -42.58 13.13 -3.86
N HIS A 241 -41.34 12.92 -4.27
CA HIS A 241 -40.24 12.76 -3.32
C HIS A 241 -40.07 14.04 -2.47
N PRO A 242 -39.95 13.94 -1.13
CA PRO A 242 -39.80 15.11 -0.27
C PRO A 242 -38.34 15.55 -0.16
N PHE A 243 -38.14 16.83 0.14
CA PHE A 243 -36.84 17.32 0.60
C PHE A 243 -36.46 16.69 1.95
N GLY A 244 -35.17 16.40 2.14
CA GLY A 244 -34.64 15.83 3.39
C GLY A 244 -34.72 14.30 3.48
N ALA A 245 -35.50 13.62 2.63
CA ALA A 245 -35.43 12.16 2.53
C ALA A 245 -34.14 11.72 1.82
N THR A 246 -33.52 10.67 2.35
CA THR A 246 -32.20 10.19 1.93
C THR A 246 -32.20 9.61 0.52
N SER A 247 -33.32 9.02 0.09
CA SER A 247 -33.49 8.45 -1.25
C SER A 247 -33.83 9.50 -2.31
N SER A 248 -34.35 10.67 -1.94
CA SER A 248 -34.84 11.67 -2.91
C SER A 248 -33.79 12.13 -3.93
N PRO A 249 -32.54 12.46 -3.55
CA PRO A 249 -31.51 12.83 -4.53
C PRO A 249 -31.16 11.71 -5.51
N PHE A 250 -31.14 10.46 -5.03
CA PHE A 250 -30.93 9.29 -5.86
C PHE A 250 -32.07 9.10 -6.85
N CYS A 251 -33.33 9.10 -6.38
CA CYS A 251 -34.51 8.93 -7.22
C CYS A 251 -34.60 10.04 -8.29
N ALA A 252 -34.29 11.29 -7.93
CA ALA A 252 -34.21 12.41 -8.87
C ALA A 252 -33.14 12.19 -9.95
N SER A 253 -31.92 11.84 -9.53
CA SER A 253 -30.81 11.57 -10.45
C SER A 253 -31.06 10.36 -11.35
N TYR A 254 -31.66 9.30 -10.79
CA TYR A 254 -32.05 8.10 -11.53
C TYR A 254 -33.12 8.42 -12.56
N ALA A 255 -34.18 9.14 -12.21
CA ALA A 255 -35.24 9.53 -13.14
C ALA A 255 -34.69 10.37 -14.30
N LEU A 256 -33.77 11.29 -14.01
CA LEU A 256 -33.11 12.11 -15.03
C LEU A 256 -32.25 11.27 -15.99
N ARG A 257 -31.42 10.36 -15.46
CA ARG A 257 -30.60 9.44 -16.28
C ARG A 257 -31.46 8.48 -17.09
N ARG A 258 -32.49 7.92 -16.46
CA ARG A 258 -33.42 6.98 -17.10
C ARG A 258 -34.18 7.63 -18.25
N MET A 259 -34.58 8.89 -18.09
CA MET A 259 -35.17 9.69 -19.17
C MET A 259 -34.22 9.86 -20.36
N ALA A 260 -32.92 10.08 -20.12
CA ALA A 260 -31.93 10.13 -21.18
C ALA A 260 -31.74 8.78 -21.88
N GLU A 261 -31.82 7.66 -21.16
CA GLU A 261 -31.77 6.31 -21.74
C GLU A 261 -33.01 5.98 -22.57
N ASP A 262 -34.20 6.24 -22.03
CA ASP A 262 -35.47 5.86 -22.63
C ASP A 262 -35.80 6.69 -23.89
N PHE A 263 -35.48 8.00 -23.88
CA PHE A 263 -35.87 8.92 -24.95
C PHE A 263 -34.71 9.58 -25.68
N GLY A 264 -33.48 9.51 -25.16
CA GLY A 264 -32.35 10.27 -25.69
C GLY A 264 -31.90 9.86 -27.10
N SER A 265 -32.19 8.62 -27.53
CA SER A 265 -31.85 8.12 -28.87
C SER A 265 -32.58 8.85 -30.01
N GLU A 266 -33.68 9.56 -29.70
CA GLU A 266 -34.46 10.36 -30.67
C GLU A 266 -33.89 11.79 -30.87
N TYR A 267 -32.90 12.18 -30.09
CA TYR A 267 -32.30 13.52 -30.08
C TYR A 267 -30.82 13.46 -30.47
N ASP A 268 -30.19 14.63 -30.64
CA ASP A 268 -28.73 14.70 -30.85
C ASP A 268 -28.01 14.00 -29.68
N GLY A 269 -27.04 13.14 -29.99
CA GLY A 269 -26.32 12.36 -28.98
C GLY A 269 -25.67 13.23 -27.90
N LYS A 270 -25.29 14.49 -28.21
CA LYS A 270 -24.76 15.42 -27.21
C LYS A 270 -25.80 15.88 -26.18
N VAL A 271 -27.08 15.92 -26.55
CA VAL A 271 -28.18 16.28 -25.63
C VAL A 271 -28.35 15.17 -24.60
N ALA A 272 -28.44 13.91 -25.05
CA ALA A 272 -28.51 12.76 -24.14
C ALA A 272 -27.26 12.63 -23.26
N GLU A 273 -26.06 12.83 -23.84
CA GLU A 273 -24.80 12.82 -23.08
C GLU A 273 -24.76 13.91 -22.02
N ALA A 274 -25.23 15.13 -22.34
CA ALA A 274 -25.29 16.23 -21.40
C ALA A 274 -26.25 15.95 -20.25
N ILE A 275 -27.43 15.37 -20.51
CA ILE A 275 -28.37 15.02 -19.44
C ILE A 275 -27.78 13.96 -18.50
N ALA A 276 -27.07 12.97 -19.06
CA ALA A 276 -26.45 11.93 -18.26
C ALA A 276 -25.24 12.40 -17.43
N ASN A 277 -24.50 13.43 -17.88
CA ASN A 277 -23.17 13.74 -17.34
C ASN A 277 -22.96 15.20 -16.87
N ASN A 278 -23.80 16.14 -17.27
CA ASN A 278 -23.59 17.57 -17.03
C ASN A 278 -24.57 18.19 -16.02
N PHE A 279 -25.40 17.37 -15.40
CA PHE A 279 -26.25 17.76 -14.29
C PHE A 279 -25.61 17.43 -12.96
N TYR A 280 -25.46 18.43 -12.10
CA TYR A 280 -25.21 18.23 -10.68
C TYR A 280 -26.49 18.57 -9.93
N VAL A 281 -27.22 17.53 -9.50
CA VAL A 281 -28.57 17.66 -8.94
C VAL A 281 -29.49 18.38 -9.93
N ASP A 282 -29.86 19.63 -9.67
CA ASP A 282 -30.75 20.49 -10.47
C ASP A 282 -30.00 21.37 -11.48
N ASP A 283 -28.73 21.69 -11.23
CA ASP A 283 -27.92 22.57 -12.07
C ASP A 283 -27.35 21.83 -13.30
N CYS A 284 -27.72 22.30 -14.49
CA CYS A 284 -27.16 21.88 -15.78
C CYS A 284 -26.05 22.84 -16.20
N LEU A 285 -24.82 22.34 -16.36
CA LEU A 285 -23.70 23.14 -16.87
C LEU A 285 -23.08 22.51 -18.12
N ILE A 286 -23.15 23.17 -19.27
CA ILE A 286 -22.58 22.66 -20.53
C ILE A 286 -21.69 23.68 -21.23
N SER A 287 -20.66 23.16 -21.92
CA SER A 287 -19.89 23.91 -22.89
C SER A 287 -19.82 23.21 -24.24
N LEU A 288 -19.91 23.98 -25.32
CA LEU A 288 -19.98 23.58 -26.71
C LEU A 288 -18.88 24.30 -27.50
N THR A 289 -18.58 23.77 -28.68
CA THR A 289 -17.48 24.26 -29.54
C THR A 289 -17.93 25.34 -30.52
N ASP A 290 -19.23 25.52 -30.69
CA ASP A 290 -19.81 26.31 -31.77
C ASP A 290 -21.19 26.87 -31.41
N VAL A 291 -21.45 28.09 -31.84
CA VAL A 291 -22.68 28.86 -31.59
C VAL A 291 -23.91 28.20 -32.19
N GLU A 292 -23.81 27.64 -33.39
CA GLU A 292 -24.94 26.95 -34.03
C GLU A 292 -25.30 25.65 -33.30
N LYS A 293 -24.31 24.94 -32.77
CA LYS A 293 -24.57 23.79 -31.88
C LYS A 293 -25.30 24.25 -30.62
N ALA A 294 -24.94 25.39 -30.03
CA ALA A 294 -25.62 25.93 -28.86
C ALA A 294 -27.08 26.30 -29.13
N LYS A 295 -27.36 26.95 -30.26
CA LYS A 295 -28.74 27.27 -30.68
C LYS A 295 -29.61 26.02 -30.90
N ARG A 296 -29.03 24.94 -31.42
CA ARG A 296 -29.75 23.67 -31.62
C ARG A 296 -29.91 22.87 -30.33
N PHE A 297 -28.96 23.00 -29.40
CA PHE A 297 -28.96 22.28 -28.15
C PHE A 297 -30.16 22.64 -27.28
N VAL A 298 -30.39 23.93 -26.99
CA VAL A 298 -31.45 24.38 -26.09
C VAL A 298 -32.85 23.84 -26.43
N PRO A 299 -33.39 23.97 -27.66
CA PRO A 299 -34.71 23.48 -27.97
C PRO A 299 -34.81 21.95 -27.93
N GLN A 300 -33.74 21.21 -28.27
CA GLN A 300 -33.73 19.76 -28.17
C GLN A 300 -33.71 19.30 -26.71
N THR A 301 -32.86 19.91 -25.89
CA THR A 301 -32.78 19.62 -24.44
C THR A 301 -34.12 19.92 -23.76
N ASN A 302 -34.73 21.07 -24.03
CA ASN A 302 -36.05 21.40 -23.48
C ASN A 302 -37.12 20.38 -23.89
N LYS A 303 -37.15 19.95 -25.16
CA LYS A 303 -38.11 18.92 -25.62
C LYS A 303 -37.91 17.59 -24.91
N LEU A 304 -36.67 17.14 -24.74
CA LEU A 304 -36.35 15.88 -24.07
C LEU A 304 -36.69 15.93 -22.58
N VAL A 305 -36.31 17.00 -21.89
CA VAL A 305 -36.57 17.19 -20.46
C VAL A 305 -38.08 17.31 -20.18
N VAL A 306 -38.83 18.04 -21.00
CA VAL A 306 -40.31 18.12 -20.91
C VAL A 306 -40.97 16.77 -21.14
N ARG A 307 -40.47 15.98 -22.09
CA ARG A 307 -40.97 14.61 -22.31
C ARG A 307 -40.72 13.70 -21.10
N GLY A 308 -39.64 13.95 -20.36
CA GLY A 308 -39.35 13.33 -19.07
C GLY A 308 -40.23 13.78 -17.90
N GLY A 309 -41.11 14.78 -18.10
CA GLY A 309 -41.90 15.39 -17.03
C GLY A 309 -41.15 16.47 -16.26
N PHE A 310 -39.99 16.92 -16.76
CA PHE A 310 -39.18 17.93 -16.10
C PHE A 310 -39.25 19.31 -16.81
N ARG A 311 -38.85 20.38 -16.13
CA ARG A 311 -38.77 21.73 -16.72
C ARG A 311 -37.46 22.43 -16.39
N LEU A 312 -36.77 22.94 -17.42
CA LEU A 312 -35.60 23.81 -17.28
C LEU A 312 -36.01 25.28 -17.20
N ARG A 313 -35.33 26.03 -16.33
CA ARG A 313 -35.49 27.46 -16.10
C ARG A 313 -34.14 28.11 -15.80
N LYS A 314 -34.15 29.42 -15.56
CA LYS A 314 -32.97 30.24 -15.24
C LYS A 314 -31.81 30.05 -16.24
N TRP A 315 -32.13 30.01 -17.53
CA TRP A 315 -31.10 29.92 -18.55
C TRP A 315 -30.19 31.15 -18.54
N ILE A 316 -28.89 30.90 -18.61
CA ILE A 316 -27.82 31.90 -18.75
C ILE A 316 -26.76 31.39 -19.74
N SER A 317 -26.19 32.31 -20.53
CA SER A 317 -25.20 31.99 -21.56
C SER A 317 -24.26 33.16 -21.81
N ASN A 318 -23.02 32.86 -22.22
CA ASN A 318 -22.13 33.86 -22.83
C ASN A 318 -22.40 34.08 -24.33
N ILE A 319 -23.36 33.34 -24.92
CA ILE A 319 -23.78 33.47 -26.31
C ILE A 319 -25.13 34.16 -26.36
N LEU A 320 -25.10 35.43 -26.74
CA LEU A 320 -26.32 36.24 -26.79
C LEU A 320 -27.38 35.65 -27.74
N GLU A 321 -26.95 35.15 -28.90
CA GLU A 321 -27.86 34.59 -29.91
C GLU A 321 -28.58 33.32 -29.43
N ALA A 322 -27.90 32.47 -28.65
CA ALA A 322 -28.51 31.28 -28.07
C ALA A 322 -29.50 31.68 -26.96
N LEU A 323 -29.15 32.65 -26.12
CA LEU A 323 -30.01 33.15 -25.05
C LEU A 323 -31.29 33.81 -25.59
N CYS A 324 -31.19 34.56 -26.69
CA CYS A 324 -32.33 35.19 -27.36
C CYS A 324 -33.35 34.18 -27.90
N SER A 325 -32.94 32.94 -28.20
CA SER A 325 -33.85 31.87 -28.63
C SER A 325 -34.72 31.30 -27.49
N ILE A 326 -34.42 31.66 -26.24
CA ILE A 326 -35.10 31.16 -25.03
C ILE A 326 -36.18 32.16 -24.60
N PRO A 327 -37.39 31.72 -24.20
CA PRO A 327 -38.41 32.62 -23.64
C PRO A 327 -37.91 33.38 -22.40
N GLU A 328 -38.24 34.67 -22.27
CA GLU A 328 -37.80 35.49 -21.12
C GLU A 328 -38.23 34.93 -19.77
N SER A 329 -39.37 34.23 -19.70
CA SER A 329 -39.84 33.55 -18.50
C SER A 329 -38.88 32.46 -18.01
N ASP A 330 -38.17 31.82 -18.93
CA ASP A 330 -37.26 30.70 -18.63
C ASP A 330 -35.80 31.17 -18.52
N ARG A 331 -35.50 32.43 -18.84
CA ARG A 331 -34.20 33.07 -18.62
C ARG A 331 -33.99 33.43 -17.15
N ALA A 332 -32.73 33.45 -16.70
CA ALA A 332 -32.37 33.91 -15.38
C ALA A 332 -32.75 35.38 -15.16
N GLN A 333 -33.08 35.78 -13.93
CA GLN A 333 -33.51 37.15 -13.63
C GLN A 333 -32.47 38.20 -14.06
N THR A 334 -31.20 37.87 -13.87
CA THR A 334 -29.98 38.59 -14.31
C THR A 334 -29.90 38.82 -15.83
N SER A 335 -30.74 38.12 -16.59
CA SER A 335 -30.79 38.10 -18.06
C SER A 335 -32.17 38.46 -18.63
N ARG A 336 -33.10 38.97 -17.80
CA ARG A 336 -34.41 39.52 -18.22
C ARG A 336 -34.30 41.03 -18.46
N GLY A 337 -34.93 41.55 -19.52
CA GLY A 337 -34.97 42.99 -19.82
C GLY A 337 -33.77 43.52 -20.62
N PHE A 338 -33.55 42.96 -21.82
CA PHE A 338 -32.46 43.38 -22.71
C PHE A 338 -32.69 44.82 -23.25
N GLY A 339 -31.73 45.70 -22.97
CA GLY A 339 -31.68 47.09 -23.46
C GLY A 339 -30.31 47.78 -23.32
N ASP A 340 -29.51 47.43 -22.31
CA ASP A 340 -28.16 47.98 -22.11
C ASP A 340 -27.22 46.90 -21.53
N SER A 341 -26.32 46.36 -22.37
CA SER A 341 -24.96 45.82 -22.08
C SER A 341 -24.59 45.17 -20.72
N THR A 342 -25.53 44.71 -19.89
CA THR A 342 -25.26 44.29 -18.51
C THR A 342 -25.90 42.95 -18.16
N LEU A 343 -25.40 41.86 -18.77
CA LEU A 343 -25.55 40.55 -18.14
C LEU A 343 -24.85 40.62 -16.78
N SER A 344 -25.61 40.42 -15.71
CA SER A 344 -25.08 40.43 -14.35
C SER A 344 -24.55 39.05 -13.96
N ASN A 345 -23.68 39.00 -12.96
CA ASN A 345 -23.04 37.75 -12.56
C ASN A 345 -24.07 36.83 -11.89
N GLU A 346 -23.95 35.52 -12.11
CA GLU A 346 -24.84 34.52 -11.52
C GLU A 346 -24.06 33.48 -10.73
N ARG A 347 -24.61 33.05 -9.59
CA ARG A 347 -24.03 31.96 -8.81
C ARG A 347 -24.55 30.64 -9.36
N MET A 348 -23.66 29.86 -9.94
CA MET A 348 -23.91 28.50 -10.41
C MET A 348 -23.06 27.53 -9.59
N LEU A 349 -23.68 26.49 -9.01
CA LEU A 349 -22.98 25.55 -8.13
C LEU A 349 -22.11 26.26 -7.08
N GLY A 350 -22.58 27.35 -6.47
CA GLY A 350 -21.84 28.10 -5.45
C GLY A 350 -20.66 28.97 -5.96
N THR A 351 -20.34 28.96 -7.26
CA THR A 351 -19.32 29.80 -7.90
C THR A 351 -19.97 30.88 -8.76
N GLU A 352 -19.46 32.11 -8.73
CA GLU A 352 -20.01 33.21 -9.54
C GLU A 352 -19.44 33.17 -10.96
N TRP A 353 -20.28 33.17 -11.98
CA TRP A 353 -19.87 33.24 -13.39
C TRP A 353 -20.32 34.56 -14.00
N ASN A 354 -19.38 35.24 -14.68
CA ASN A 354 -19.70 36.38 -15.53
C ASN A 354 -19.77 35.91 -16.99
N PRO A 355 -20.95 35.90 -17.63
CA PRO A 355 -21.09 35.46 -19.02
C PRO A 355 -20.55 36.47 -20.04
N VAL A 356 -20.41 37.76 -19.71
CA VAL A 356 -19.88 38.78 -20.63
C VAL A 356 -18.37 38.61 -20.84
N SER A 357 -17.62 38.51 -19.75
CA SER A 357 -16.16 38.33 -19.79
C SER A 357 -15.73 36.87 -19.77
N ASP A 358 -16.67 35.94 -19.60
CA ASP A 358 -16.47 34.50 -19.51
C ASP A 358 -15.44 34.04 -18.46
N VAL A 359 -15.57 34.61 -17.25
CA VAL A 359 -14.70 34.30 -16.11
C VAL A 359 -15.50 33.78 -14.92
N LEU A 360 -14.91 32.82 -14.21
CA LEU A 360 -15.33 32.41 -12.89
C LEU A 360 -14.76 33.40 -11.86
N ARG A 361 -15.63 34.01 -11.07
CA ARG A 361 -15.31 34.94 -9.99
C ARG A 361 -15.42 34.24 -8.64
N LEU A 362 -14.35 34.31 -7.85
CA LEU A 362 -14.35 33.86 -6.46
C LEU A 362 -14.25 35.08 -5.54
N ARG A 363 -15.27 35.26 -4.70
CA ARG A 363 -15.32 36.33 -3.70
C ARG A 363 -15.13 35.78 -2.30
N PHE A 364 -14.31 36.46 -1.51
CA PHE A 364 -14.15 36.19 -0.08
C PHE A 364 -15.24 36.93 0.70
N GLN A 365 -16.48 36.44 0.63
CA GLN A 365 -17.58 36.90 1.49
C GLN A 365 -17.62 36.05 2.76
N LEU A 366 -16.71 36.35 3.67
CA LEU A 366 -16.56 35.59 4.92
C LEU A 366 -17.68 35.97 5.88
N ARG A 367 -18.24 34.98 6.58
CA ARG A 367 -19.17 35.24 7.68
C ARG A 367 -18.41 35.83 8.85
N ASP A 368 -18.92 36.93 9.39
CA ASP A 368 -18.48 37.44 10.68
C ASP A 368 -18.81 36.41 11.77
N GLY A 369 -17.84 36.15 12.62
CA GLY A 369 -17.96 35.15 13.68
C GLY A 369 -17.05 35.49 14.85
N PRO A 370 -17.32 34.92 16.03
CA PRO A 370 -16.47 35.11 17.18
C PRO A 370 -15.06 34.56 16.90
N LEU A 371 -14.05 35.15 17.52
CA LEU A 371 -12.64 34.71 17.41
C LEU A 371 -12.41 33.43 18.23
N THR A 372 -13.07 32.36 17.79
CA THR A 372 -13.00 31.00 18.33
C THR A 372 -12.65 30.04 17.20
N ARG A 373 -12.28 28.80 17.55
CA ARG A 373 -12.03 27.75 16.55
C ARG A 373 -13.24 27.53 15.64
N ARG A 374 -14.46 27.54 16.21
CA ARG A 374 -15.72 27.39 15.47
C ARG A 374 -15.95 28.54 14.51
N GLY A 375 -15.74 29.78 14.96
CA GLY A 375 -15.92 30.97 14.12
C GLY A 375 -14.97 30.95 12.92
N ILE A 376 -13.67 30.74 13.17
CA ILE A 376 -12.65 30.64 12.11
C ILE A 376 -13.00 29.56 11.09
N LEU A 377 -13.35 28.36 11.56
CA LEU A 377 -13.75 27.26 10.68
C LEU A 377 -14.98 27.64 9.85
N SER A 378 -16.00 28.25 10.46
CA SER A 378 -17.21 28.69 9.76
C SER A 378 -16.87 29.67 8.62
N SER A 379 -15.99 30.64 8.87
CA SER A 379 -15.54 31.59 7.85
C SER A 379 -14.75 30.90 6.74
N ILE A 380 -13.82 29.99 7.07
CA ILE A 380 -13.08 29.22 6.06
C ILE A 380 -14.03 28.35 5.21
N SER A 381 -15.00 27.71 5.86
CA SER A 381 -15.95 26.80 5.21
C SER A 381 -16.97 27.52 4.32
N SER A 382 -17.17 28.84 4.52
CA SER A 382 -17.99 29.64 3.60
C SER A 382 -17.31 29.93 2.26
N ILE A 383 -16.00 29.68 2.15
CA ILE A 383 -15.27 29.82 0.88
C ILE A 383 -15.52 28.56 0.06
N PHE A 384 -16.31 28.70 -0.99
CA PHE A 384 -16.63 27.60 -1.89
C PHE A 384 -15.60 27.56 -3.04
N ASP A 385 -14.68 26.60 -3.00
CA ASP A 385 -13.61 26.43 -4.01
C ASP A 385 -13.41 24.96 -4.40
N PRO A 386 -14.37 24.34 -5.10
CA PRO A 386 -14.35 22.91 -5.44
C PRO A 386 -13.21 22.52 -6.40
N LEU A 387 -12.69 23.47 -7.18
CA LEU A 387 -11.57 23.27 -8.11
C LEU A 387 -10.21 23.67 -7.51
N GLY A 388 -10.17 24.14 -6.26
CA GLY A 388 -8.96 24.58 -5.56
C GLY A 388 -8.27 25.80 -6.19
N LEU A 389 -8.99 26.64 -6.94
CA LEU A 389 -8.45 27.76 -7.71
C LEU A 389 -7.83 28.86 -6.83
N VAL A 390 -8.31 29.02 -5.61
CA VAL A 390 -7.84 30.05 -4.66
C VAL A 390 -7.16 29.45 -3.43
N PHE A 391 -6.90 28.16 -3.43
CA PHE A 391 -6.38 27.48 -2.25
C PHE A 391 -5.14 28.13 -1.61
N PRO A 392 -4.13 28.62 -2.35
CA PRO A 392 -2.97 29.27 -1.73
C PRO A 392 -3.32 30.48 -0.86
N LEU A 393 -4.46 31.14 -1.13
CA LEU A 393 -5.00 32.22 -0.32
C LEU A 393 -5.71 31.68 0.92
N ILE A 394 -6.31 30.50 0.84
CA ILE A 394 -7.01 29.85 1.96
C ILE A 394 -6.02 29.14 2.91
N LEU A 395 -4.91 28.58 2.40
CA LEU A 395 -4.00 27.75 3.18
C LEU A 395 -3.54 28.37 4.52
N PRO A 396 -3.12 29.65 4.60
CA PRO A 396 -2.69 30.25 5.86
C PRO A 396 -3.76 30.16 6.97
N SER A 397 -5.04 30.32 6.61
CA SER A 397 -6.16 30.18 7.53
C SER A 397 -6.34 28.73 8.02
N LYS A 398 -6.22 27.75 7.13
CA LYS A 398 -6.27 26.31 7.46
C LYS A 398 -5.09 25.91 8.37
N VAL A 399 -3.89 26.47 8.15
CA VAL A 399 -2.71 26.26 9.00
C VAL A 399 -2.94 26.84 10.40
N LEU A 400 -3.50 28.05 10.51
CA LEU A 400 -3.86 28.64 11.80
C LEU A 400 -4.86 27.77 12.55
N LEU A 401 -5.92 27.30 11.87
CA LEU A 401 -6.90 26.41 12.47
C LEU A 401 -6.25 25.12 13.00
N GLN A 402 -5.32 24.51 12.24
CA GLN A 402 -4.57 23.35 12.71
C GLN A 402 -3.71 23.68 13.94
N LYS A 403 -3.04 24.84 13.97
CA LYS A 403 -2.26 25.30 15.12
C LYS A 403 -3.13 25.42 16.38
N LEU A 404 -4.34 25.99 16.26
CA LEU A 404 -5.30 26.08 17.37
C LEU A 404 -5.73 24.68 17.85
N CYS A 405 -5.88 23.72 16.93
CA CYS A 405 -6.14 22.33 17.28
C CYS A 405 -4.95 21.70 18.05
N LYS A 406 -3.71 21.97 17.65
CA LYS A 406 -2.49 21.50 18.35
C LYS A 406 -2.40 22.02 19.79
N LYS A 407 -2.91 23.24 20.04
CA LYS A 407 -2.97 23.84 21.38
C LYS A 407 -4.07 23.26 22.28
N GLY A 408 -4.95 22.40 21.75
CA GLY A 408 -6.02 21.78 22.52
C GLY A 408 -7.17 22.72 22.91
N LEU A 409 -7.33 23.89 22.26
CA LEU A 409 -8.45 24.79 22.53
C LEU A 409 -9.79 24.11 22.23
N GLY A 410 -10.81 24.35 23.04
CA GLY A 410 -12.20 24.00 22.76
C GLY A 410 -12.76 24.73 21.54
N TRP A 411 -13.94 24.31 21.07
CA TRP A 411 -14.57 24.88 19.87
C TRP A 411 -14.95 26.35 20.03
N ASP A 412 -15.40 26.72 21.21
CA ASP A 412 -15.97 28.03 21.54
C ASP A 412 -15.04 28.85 22.46
N ASP A 413 -13.85 28.34 22.74
CA ASP A 413 -12.84 29.05 23.53
C ASP A 413 -12.28 30.24 22.72
N PRO A 414 -12.09 31.41 23.36
CA PRO A 414 -11.48 32.55 22.71
C PRO A 414 -10.01 32.25 22.38
N ILE A 415 -9.58 32.62 21.18
CA ILE A 415 -8.18 32.44 20.75
C ILE A 415 -7.26 33.48 21.41
N GLN A 416 -5.98 33.13 21.54
CA GLN A 416 -4.97 34.03 22.12
C GLN A 416 -4.73 35.27 21.24
N PRO A 417 -4.34 36.42 21.82
CA PRO A 417 -4.14 37.68 21.08
C PRO A 417 -3.21 37.56 19.86
N ASN A 418 -2.14 36.77 19.96
CA ASN A 418 -1.21 36.56 18.85
C ASN A 418 -1.85 35.80 17.68
N ASP A 419 -2.68 34.78 17.96
CA ASP A 419 -3.37 34.02 16.92
C ASP A 419 -4.52 34.85 16.32
N ALA A 420 -5.21 35.67 17.14
CA ALA A 420 -6.18 36.65 16.67
C ALA A 420 -5.56 37.68 15.72
N LYS A 421 -4.35 38.17 16.03
CA LYS A 421 -3.60 39.06 15.14
C LYS A 421 -3.33 38.38 13.79
N THR A 422 -2.82 37.15 13.77
CA THR A 422 -2.58 36.40 12.52
C THR A 422 -3.87 36.19 11.72
N TRP A 423 -4.98 35.89 12.38
CA TRP A 423 -6.29 35.78 11.73
C TRP A 423 -6.72 37.10 11.10
N ASN A 424 -6.64 38.20 11.84
CA ASN A 424 -7.06 39.52 11.38
C ASN A 424 -6.18 40.06 10.24
N GLU A 425 -4.87 39.78 10.26
CA GLU A 425 -3.96 40.11 9.15
C GLU A 425 -4.35 39.37 7.87
N TRP A 426 -4.62 38.07 7.97
CA TRP A 426 -5.10 37.28 6.84
C TRP A 426 -6.47 37.75 6.36
N LEU A 427 -7.40 38.01 7.29
CA LEU A 427 -8.76 38.47 6.99
C LEU A 427 -8.73 39.81 6.24
N ALA A 428 -7.95 40.77 6.73
CA ALA A 428 -7.75 42.06 6.07
C ALA A 428 -7.12 41.90 4.68
N TYR A 429 -6.15 41.00 4.53
CA TYR A 429 -5.55 40.71 3.23
C TYR A 429 -6.57 40.19 2.22
N VAL A 430 -7.37 39.17 2.58
CA VAL A 430 -8.34 38.57 1.65
C VAL A 430 -9.54 39.46 1.35
N LEU A 431 -10.00 40.27 2.32
CA LEU A 431 -11.11 41.21 2.12
C LEU A 431 -10.70 42.43 1.28
N ASN A 432 -9.43 42.83 1.29
CA ASN A 432 -8.92 43.93 0.48
C ASN A 432 -8.54 43.52 -0.95
N MET A 433 -8.54 42.22 -1.27
CA MET A 433 -8.29 41.76 -2.63
C MET A 433 -9.54 41.95 -3.52
N ASN A 434 -9.29 42.32 -4.77
CA ASN A 434 -10.33 42.22 -5.80
C ASN A 434 -10.79 40.76 -5.93
N PRO A 435 -12.05 40.54 -6.36
CA PRO A 435 -12.52 39.20 -6.70
C PRO A 435 -11.52 38.49 -7.61
N VAL A 436 -11.17 37.26 -7.26
CA VAL A 436 -10.29 36.45 -8.07
C VAL A 436 -11.04 36.05 -9.34
N GLU A 437 -10.48 36.34 -10.50
CA GLU A 437 -11.04 35.97 -11.79
C GLU A 437 -10.18 34.88 -12.45
N VAL A 438 -10.81 33.78 -12.82
CA VAL A 438 -10.18 32.69 -13.57
C VAL A 438 -10.98 32.45 -14.84
N PRO A 439 -10.36 32.37 -16.03
CA PRO A 439 -11.07 32.04 -17.26
C PRO A 439 -11.89 30.75 -17.12
N ARG A 440 -13.17 30.81 -17.47
CA ARG A 440 -14.02 29.62 -17.49
C ARG A 440 -13.48 28.68 -18.56
N CYS A 441 -13.36 29.16 -19.80
CA CYS A 441 -12.90 28.38 -20.93
C CYS A 441 -11.42 27.94 -20.79
N ILE A 442 -11.17 26.63 -20.90
CA ILE A 442 -9.85 26.01 -20.84
C ILE A 442 -9.24 25.89 -22.23
N THR A 443 -10.02 25.52 -23.24
CA THR A 443 -9.54 25.27 -24.60
C THR A 443 -10.55 25.73 -25.66
N ARG A 444 -10.05 26.10 -26.83
CA ARG A 444 -10.87 26.32 -28.04
C ARG A 444 -10.76 25.09 -28.96
N ASP A 445 -11.08 25.24 -30.24
CA ASP A 445 -10.94 24.15 -31.18
C ASP A 445 -9.48 23.65 -31.19
N ALA A 446 -9.30 22.33 -31.12
CA ALA A 446 -7.98 21.72 -31.08
C ALA A 446 -7.15 22.09 -32.32
N THR A 447 -7.82 22.40 -33.44
CA THR A 447 -7.19 22.85 -34.68
C THR A 447 -6.53 24.23 -34.58
N ASP A 448 -6.83 25.02 -33.55
CA ASP A 448 -6.31 26.38 -33.37
C ASP A 448 -4.89 26.39 -32.78
N TYR A 449 -4.37 25.24 -32.33
CA TYR A 449 -3.11 25.15 -31.59
C TYR A 449 -2.02 24.35 -32.32
N PHE A 450 -0.77 24.79 -32.22
CA PHE A 450 0.39 24.02 -32.65
C PHE A 450 0.62 22.81 -31.71
N ASN A 451 0.49 21.60 -32.24
CA ASN A 451 0.65 20.33 -31.51
C ASN A 451 -0.37 20.11 -30.36
N GLY A 452 -1.58 20.65 -30.50
CA GLY A 452 -2.66 20.47 -29.52
C GLY A 452 -2.43 21.17 -28.17
N ALA A 453 -3.34 20.94 -27.22
CA ALA A 453 -3.22 21.42 -25.85
C ALA A 453 -2.38 20.45 -25.00
N GLN A 454 -1.61 20.96 -24.03
CA GLN A 454 -0.73 20.16 -23.17
C GLN A 454 -1.13 20.33 -21.71
N LEU A 455 -1.07 19.26 -20.91
CA LEU A 455 -1.23 19.35 -19.46
C LEU A 455 0.13 19.38 -18.76
N HIS A 456 0.26 20.31 -17.82
CA HIS A 456 1.40 20.41 -16.93
C HIS A 456 0.93 20.34 -15.48
N VAL A 457 1.37 19.31 -14.78
CA VAL A 457 0.96 19.04 -13.40
C VAL A 457 2.17 19.24 -12.50
N PHE A 458 2.08 20.20 -11.60
CA PHE A 458 3.13 20.52 -10.64
C PHE A 458 2.77 19.97 -9.29
N SER A 459 3.76 19.50 -8.56
CA SER A 459 3.58 18.81 -7.30
C SER A 459 4.64 19.32 -6.31
N ASP A 460 4.23 19.66 -5.10
CA ASP A 460 5.13 20.12 -4.03
C ASP A 460 4.62 19.78 -2.63
N ALA A 461 5.54 19.59 -1.69
CA ALA A 461 5.22 19.37 -0.28
C ALA A 461 6.20 20.09 0.65
N SER A 462 5.66 20.66 1.72
CA SER A 462 6.40 21.37 2.76
C SER A 462 5.93 20.97 4.17
N GLU A 463 6.53 21.56 5.20
CA GLU A 463 6.12 21.35 6.58
C GLU A 463 4.71 21.89 6.86
N THR A 464 4.25 22.88 6.10
CA THR A 464 2.95 23.53 6.29
C THR A 464 1.83 22.82 5.55
N GLY A 465 2.07 22.44 4.30
CA GLY A 465 1.06 21.85 3.44
C GLY A 465 1.69 21.10 2.28
N TYR A 466 0.84 20.47 1.47
CA TYR A 466 1.28 19.68 0.34
C TYR A 466 0.16 19.68 -0.71
N GLY A 467 0.52 19.71 -2.00
CA GLY A 467 -0.47 19.91 -3.04
C GLY A 467 0.05 19.79 -4.46
N ALA A 468 -0.90 19.66 -5.38
CA ALA A 468 -0.64 19.62 -6.81
C ALA A 468 -1.52 20.62 -7.55
N VAL A 469 -0.97 21.25 -8.58
CA VAL A 469 -1.67 22.21 -9.44
C VAL A 469 -1.50 21.83 -10.91
N THR A 470 -2.60 21.87 -11.66
CA THR A 470 -2.65 21.46 -13.06
C THR A 470 -2.96 22.66 -13.95
N TYR A 471 -2.12 22.87 -14.95
CA TYR A 471 -2.30 23.88 -15.99
C TYR A 471 -2.52 23.23 -17.35
N ALA A 472 -3.39 23.84 -18.15
CA ALA A 472 -3.46 23.61 -19.58
C ALA A 472 -2.60 24.66 -20.28
N ARG A 473 -1.56 24.22 -20.98
CA ARG A 473 -0.72 25.05 -21.84
C ARG A 473 -1.26 24.99 -23.25
N LEU A 474 -1.60 26.16 -23.78
CA LEU A 474 -2.11 26.35 -25.12
C LEU A 474 -1.07 27.08 -25.96
N SER A 475 -0.83 26.61 -27.18
CA SER A 475 0.11 27.22 -28.13
C SER A 475 -0.62 27.63 -29.40
N PRO A 476 -1.34 28.76 -29.41
CA PRO A 476 -2.18 29.17 -30.54
C PRO A 476 -1.36 29.35 -31.82
N LYS A 477 -1.91 29.06 -33.00
CA LYS A 477 -1.19 29.28 -34.27
C LYS A 477 -0.78 30.74 -34.48
N ALA A 478 -1.52 31.67 -33.90
CA ALA A 478 -1.22 33.09 -33.87
C ALA A 478 -1.15 33.59 -32.42
N GLY A 479 -0.02 34.18 -32.02
CA GLY A 479 0.21 34.69 -30.67
C GLY A 479 1.18 33.83 -29.85
N GLN A 480 1.44 34.25 -28.61
CA GLN A 480 2.32 33.52 -27.69
C GLN A 480 1.57 32.40 -26.96
N PRO A 481 2.28 31.32 -26.54
CA PRO A 481 1.69 30.32 -25.69
C PRO A 481 1.29 30.90 -24.34
N TYR A 482 0.22 30.37 -23.76
CA TYR A 482 -0.22 30.77 -22.43
C TYR A 482 -0.70 29.55 -21.66
N CYS A 483 -0.78 29.68 -20.35
CA CYS A 483 -1.35 28.66 -19.49
C CYS A 483 -2.62 29.17 -18.83
N THR A 484 -3.56 28.25 -18.61
CA THR A 484 -4.75 28.47 -17.80
C THR A 484 -4.81 27.44 -16.68
N LEU A 485 -5.16 27.88 -15.47
CA LEU A 485 -5.30 27.04 -14.28
C LEU A 485 -6.53 26.14 -14.43
N VAL A 486 -6.33 24.82 -14.46
CA VAL A 486 -7.41 23.85 -14.64
C VAL A 486 -7.99 23.42 -13.29
N ILE A 487 -7.15 22.91 -12.41
CA ILE A 487 -7.53 22.45 -11.08
C ILE A 487 -6.31 22.45 -10.18
N ALA A 488 -6.50 22.71 -8.89
CA ALA A 488 -5.51 22.42 -7.87
C ALA A 488 -6.13 21.64 -6.72
N LYS A 489 -5.32 20.84 -6.05
CA LYS A 489 -5.70 20.16 -4.81
C LYS A 489 -4.56 20.22 -3.81
N SER A 490 -4.89 20.49 -2.57
CA SER A 490 -3.87 20.71 -1.54
C SER A 490 -4.45 20.54 -0.15
N ARG A 491 -3.57 20.26 0.82
CA ARG A 491 -3.93 20.01 2.22
C ARG A 491 -2.88 20.60 3.14
N VAL A 492 -3.28 20.85 4.39
CA VAL A 492 -2.34 21.08 5.49
C VAL A 492 -1.68 19.75 5.83
N THR A 493 -0.38 19.78 6.16
CA THR A 493 0.39 18.60 6.52
C THR A 493 -0.23 17.87 7.72
N PRO A 494 -0.26 16.52 7.76
CA PRO A 494 -0.94 15.79 8.82
C PRO A 494 -0.38 16.10 10.21
N MET A 495 -1.24 15.96 11.23
CA MET A 495 -0.84 16.17 12.64
C MET A 495 0.18 15.15 13.13
N LYS A 496 0.13 13.93 12.58
CA LYS A 496 1.15 12.90 12.82
C LYS A 496 2.37 13.23 11.96
N THR A 497 3.54 13.20 12.56
CA THR A 497 4.80 13.53 11.88
C THR A 497 5.03 12.55 10.72
N VAL A 498 5.09 13.09 9.51
CA VAL A 498 5.47 12.37 8.28
C VAL A 498 6.69 13.09 7.72
N THR A 499 7.66 12.33 7.21
CA THR A 499 8.88 12.90 6.62
C THR A 499 8.55 13.65 5.33
N ILE A 500 9.29 14.72 5.03
CA ILE A 500 9.11 15.51 3.80
C ILE A 500 9.17 14.62 2.53
N PRO A 501 10.15 13.70 2.36
CA PRO A 501 10.17 12.81 1.19
C PRO A 501 8.92 11.95 1.01
N ARG A 502 8.28 11.52 2.11
CA ARG A 502 7.01 10.78 2.03
C ARG A 502 5.84 11.68 1.66
N LEU A 503 5.84 12.94 2.10
CA LEU A 503 4.84 13.92 1.69
C LEU A 503 4.98 14.28 0.21
N GLU A 504 6.21 14.54 -0.26
CA GLU A 504 6.52 14.78 -1.67
C GLU A 504 6.06 13.60 -2.53
N LEU A 505 6.33 12.35 -2.11
CA LEU A 505 5.88 11.16 -2.82
C LEU A 505 4.34 11.00 -2.82
N ASN A 506 3.67 11.33 -1.72
CA ASN A 506 2.20 11.33 -1.67
C ASN A 506 1.60 12.40 -2.60
N VAL A 507 2.26 13.55 -2.72
CA VAL A 507 1.85 14.61 -3.64
C VAL A 507 2.07 14.23 -5.09
N ALA A 508 3.13 13.48 -5.41
CA ALA A 508 3.30 12.92 -6.74
C ALA A 508 2.14 11.97 -7.11
N VAL A 509 1.67 11.14 -6.17
CA VAL A 509 0.45 10.33 -6.36
C VAL A 509 -0.78 11.22 -6.59
N LEU A 510 -0.92 12.30 -5.81
CA LEU A 510 -2.00 13.26 -5.98
C LEU A 510 -1.97 13.93 -7.37
N ALA A 511 -0.79 14.27 -7.88
CA ALA A 511 -0.61 14.85 -9.20
C ALA A 511 -1.14 13.91 -10.30
N VAL A 512 -0.81 12.62 -10.24
CA VAL A 512 -1.31 11.60 -11.18
C VAL A 512 -2.84 11.45 -11.08
N LYS A 513 -3.38 11.42 -9.87
CA LYS A 513 -4.83 11.34 -9.66
C LYS A 513 -5.58 12.57 -10.19
N ASN A 514 -5.05 13.77 -9.92
CA ASN A 514 -5.61 15.02 -10.43
C ASN A 514 -5.63 15.05 -11.95
N GLU A 515 -4.53 14.65 -12.57
CA GLU A 515 -4.45 14.54 -14.02
C GLU A 515 -5.46 13.54 -14.57
N LYS A 516 -5.55 12.34 -13.99
CA LYS A 516 -6.51 11.32 -14.43
C LYS A 516 -7.95 11.81 -14.33
N LEU A 517 -8.27 12.57 -13.28
CA LEU A 517 -9.57 13.21 -13.12
C LEU A 517 -9.83 14.24 -14.23
N VAL A 518 -8.86 15.09 -14.55
CA VAL A 518 -8.94 16.05 -15.66
C VAL A 518 -9.08 15.35 -17.00
N SER A 519 -8.25 14.37 -17.30
CA SER A 519 -8.23 13.62 -18.56
C SER A 519 -9.51 12.79 -18.76
N THR A 520 -10.06 12.23 -17.69
CA THR A 520 -11.36 11.52 -17.72
C THR A 520 -12.52 12.47 -17.98
N SER A 521 -12.48 13.67 -17.38
CA SER A 521 -13.52 14.69 -17.54
C SER A 521 -13.48 15.40 -18.90
N LEU A 522 -12.28 15.71 -19.37
CA LEU A 522 -12.00 16.49 -20.55
C LEU A 522 -11.48 15.60 -21.69
N ARG A 523 -12.06 14.41 -21.86
CA ARG A 523 -11.61 13.40 -22.84
C ARG A 523 -11.19 14.02 -24.17
N THR A 524 -10.10 13.49 -24.72
CA THR A 524 -9.52 13.82 -26.05
C THR A 524 -9.11 15.30 -26.24
N THR A 525 -8.89 16.05 -25.16
CA THR A 525 -8.51 17.47 -25.25
C THR A 525 -7.00 17.71 -25.33
N PHE A 526 -6.21 16.83 -24.71
CA PHE A 526 -4.79 17.07 -24.50
C PHE A 526 -3.92 16.04 -25.22
N GLU A 527 -2.93 16.53 -25.95
CA GLU A 527 -1.99 15.73 -26.75
C GLU A 527 -0.93 15.07 -25.87
N SER A 528 -0.52 15.75 -24.80
CA SER A 528 0.53 15.26 -23.89
C SER A 528 0.39 15.80 -22.47
N VAL A 529 0.99 15.06 -21.55
CA VAL A 529 1.02 15.34 -20.12
C VAL A 529 2.47 15.34 -19.64
N THR A 530 2.85 16.36 -18.88
CA THR A 530 4.15 16.44 -18.18
C THR A 530 3.93 16.67 -16.69
N TYR A 531 4.59 15.88 -15.85
CA TYR A 531 4.59 16.04 -14.40
C TYR A 531 5.87 16.73 -13.96
N TRP A 532 5.76 17.64 -13.00
CA TRP A 532 6.87 18.43 -12.48
C TRP A 532 6.98 18.26 -10.97
N ALA A 533 8.16 17.89 -10.50
CA ALA A 533 8.53 17.85 -9.10
C ALA A 533 9.89 18.53 -8.90
N ASP A 534 10.11 19.18 -7.77
CA ASP A 534 11.41 19.70 -7.37
C ASP A 534 12.18 18.72 -6.46
N SER A 535 11.50 17.73 -5.91
CA SER A 535 12.13 16.64 -5.17
C SER A 535 12.93 15.68 -6.06
N ALA A 536 14.25 15.75 -5.92
CA ALA A 536 15.17 14.77 -6.50
C ALA A 536 14.90 13.34 -6.02
N VAL A 537 14.44 13.19 -4.78
CA VAL A 537 14.15 11.90 -4.15
C VAL A 537 12.95 11.25 -4.84
N VAL A 538 11.86 11.99 -5.06
CA VAL A 538 10.69 11.50 -5.78
C VAL A 538 11.06 11.10 -7.22
N LEU A 539 11.78 11.94 -7.94
CA LEU A 539 12.21 11.63 -9.31
C LEU A 539 13.10 10.39 -9.35
N HIS A 540 13.95 10.18 -8.36
CA HIS A 540 14.73 8.96 -8.28
C HIS A 540 13.86 7.72 -8.01
N TYR A 541 12.90 7.80 -7.09
CA TYR A 541 11.96 6.70 -6.83
C TYR A 541 11.21 6.29 -8.10
N ILE A 542 10.76 7.26 -8.89
CA ILE A 542 10.00 7.02 -10.12
C ILE A 542 10.88 6.42 -11.23
N ASN A 543 12.13 6.88 -11.38
CA ASN A 543 13.02 6.39 -12.45
C ASN A 543 13.72 5.07 -12.12
N ASN A 544 13.67 4.63 -10.86
CA ASN A 544 14.42 3.47 -10.42
C ASN A 544 13.55 2.20 -10.45
N THR A 545 13.92 1.28 -11.34
CA THR A 545 13.22 0.00 -11.56
C THR A 545 13.92 -1.20 -10.91
N SER A 546 15.11 -1.01 -10.31
CA SER A 546 15.97 -2.10 -9.82
C SER A 546 16.00 -2.21 -8.29
N THR A 547 15.74 -1.13 -7.56
CA THR A 547 15.81 -1.10 -6.10
C THR A 547 14.52 -1.62 -5.46
N ARG A 548 14.66 -2.46 -4.42
CA ARG A 548 13.51 -2.91 -3.60
C ARG A 548 13.19 -1.85 -2.56
N PHE A 549 12.16 -1.05 -2.78
CA PHE A 549 11.71 -0.01 -1.84
C PHE A 549 10.94 -0.57 -0.63
N SER A 550 10.84 0.24 0.43
CA SER A 550 9.91 -0.01 1.54
C SER A 550 8.47 -0.14 1.02
N THR A 551 7.60 -0.87 1.72
CA THR A 551 6.20 -1.11 1.27
C THR A 551 5.45 0.21 1.02
N PHE A 552 5.70 1.24 1.84
CA PHE A 552 5.10 2.56 1.63
C PHE A 552 5.51 3.13 0.28
N VAL A 553 6.82 3.24 0.03
CA VAL A 553 7.35 3.82 -1.21
C VAL A 553 6.95 2.98 -2.42
N ALA A 554 7.11 1.66 -2.34
CA ALA A 554 6.77 0.73 -3.42
C ALA A 554 5.30 0.88 -3.86
N ASN A 555 4.36 0.95 -2.92
CA ASN A 555 2.95 1.08 -3.24
C ASN A 555 2.63 2.42 -3.93
N ARG A 556 3.27 3.53 -3.51
CA ARG A 556 3.05 4.85 -4.12
C ARG A 556 3.70 4.96 -5.50
N VAL A 557 4.91 4.43 -5.65
CA VAL A 557 5.59 4.35 -6.96
C VAL A 557 4.77 3.50 -7.93
N ALA A 558 4.21 2.36 -7.48
CA ALA A 558 3.29 1.56 -8.30
C ALA A 558 2.08 2.37 -8.75
N THR A 559 1.42 3.11 -7.85
CA THR A 559 0.29 4.00 -8.24
C THR A 559 0.72 5.07 -9.25
N ILE A 560 1.93 5.61 -9.12
CA ILE A 560 2.46 6.60 -10.08
C ILE A 560 2.69 5.94 -11.45
N HIS A 561 3.30 4.75 -11.49
CA HIS A 561 3.56 4.02 -12.73
C HIS A 561 2.30 3.48 -13.40
N GLU A 562 1.23 3.20 -12.64
CA GLU A 562 -0.08 2.83 -13.18
C GLU A 562 -0.77 3.99 -13.92
N GLY A 563 -0.48 5.24 -13.55
CA GLY A 563 -1.10 6.42 -14.15
C GLY A 563 -0.18 7.30 -14.98
N SER A 564 1.13 7.05 -14.99
CA SER A 564 2.13 7.85 -15.72
C SER A 564 3.39 7.06 -16.04
N LEU A 565 4.12 7.49 -17.06
CA LEU A 565 5.42 6.93 -17.43
C LEU A 565 6.57 7.74 -16.79
N PRO A 566 7.68 7.10 -16.38
CA PRO A 566 8.83 7.81 -15.81
C PRO A 566 9.36 8.97 -16.66
N GLU A 567 9.30 8.85 -17.99
CA GLU A 567 9.77 9.86 -18.94
C GLU A 567 8.92 11.15 -18.94
N GLN A 568 7.69 11.07 -18.42
CA GLN A 568 6.80 12.23 -18.28
C GLN A 568 7.16 13.09 -17.07
N TRP A 569 7.96 12.59 -16.14
CA TRP A 569 8.37 13.30 -14.93
C TRP A 569 9.64 14.10 -15.15
N LYS A 570 9.56 15.39 -14.84
CA LYS A 570 10.67 16.33 -15.00
C LYS A 570 10.92 17.10 -13.72
N HIS A 571 12.18 17.50 -13.55
CA HIS A 571 12.55 18.37 -12.45
C HIS A 571 12.21 19.82 -12.76
N VAL A 572 11.67 20.53 -11.77
CA VAL A 572 11.56 22.00 -11.76
C VAL A 572 12.27 22.53 -10.52
N ARG A 573 12.90 23.71 -10.58
CA ARG A 573 13.43 24.33 -9.35
C ARG A 573 12.27 24.85 -8.51
N SER A 574 12.34 24.76 -7.18
CA SER A 574 11.27 25.24 -6.27
C SER A 574 10.84 26.68 -6.55
N THR A 575 11.78 27.58 -6.89
CA THR A 575 11.48 28.99 -7.26
C THR A 575 10.59 29.14 -8.51
N ASN A 576 10.56 28.12 -9.36
CA ASN A 576 9.76 28.06 -10.58
C ASN A 576 8.60 27.06 -10.46
N ASN A 577 8.42 26.45 -9.29
CA ASN A 577 7.37 25.47 -9.02
C ASN A 577 6.13 26.17 -8.47
N PRO A 578 5.06 26.39 -9.27
CA PRO A 578 3.83 27.00 -8.76
C PRO A 578 3.17 26.19 -7.63
N ALA A 579 3.46 24.88 -7.51
CA ALA A 579 2.94 24.07 -6.43
C ALA A 579 3.51 24.45 -5.04
N ASP A 580 4.65 25.15 -4.98
CA ASP A 580 5.15 25.74 -3.72
C ASP A 580 4.13 26.69 -3.09
N LEU A 581 3.37 27.42 -3.92
CA LEU A 581 2.27 28.26 -3.42
C LEU A 581 1.12 27.42 -2.86
N ALA A 582 0.91 26.20 -3.36
CA ALA A 582 -0.09 25.27 -2.83
C ALA A 582 0.32 24.64 -1.50
N SER A 583 1.62 24.50 -1.24
CA SER A 583 2.18 23.89 -0.01
C SER A 583 2.50 24.93 1.07
N CYS A 584 2.85 26.16 0.68
CA CYS A 584 3.32 27.23 1.58
C CYS A 584 2.36 28.43 1.68
N GLY A 585 1.46 28.60 0.71
CA GLY A 585 0.49 29.70 0.64
C GLY A 585 1.07 30.98 0.03
N ILE A 586 0.18 31.93 -0.31
CA ILE A 586 0.58 33.23 -0.88
C ILE A 586 0.76 34.27 0.24
N ARG A 587 1.89 35.00 0.17
CA ARG A 587 2.23 36.08 1.12
C ARG A 587 2.28 37.47 0.48
N ASP A 588 2.33 37.56 -0.85
CA ASP A 588 2.35 38.82 -1.59
C ASP A 588 1.56 38.73 -2.91
N SER A 589 1.25 39.87 -3.54
CA SER A 589 0.48 39.91 -4.78
C SER A 589 1.19 39.30 -5.99
N ARG A 590 2.52 39.11 -5.94
CA ARG A 590 3.31 38.52 -7.03
C ARG A 590 3.12 37.02 -7.13
N GLY A 591 2.91 36.33 -5.99
CA GLY A 591 2.55 34.91 -5.96
C GLY A 591 1.30 34.60 -6.78
N TRP A 592 0.29 35.49 -6.75
CA TRP A 592 -0.97 35.29 -7.47
C TRP A 592 -0.80 35.25 -9.00
N GLY A 593 0.09 36.10 -9.56
CA GLY A 593 0.35 36.12 -11.00
C GLY A 593 0.92 34.79 -11.51
N THR A 594 1.87 34.21 -10.76
CA THR A 594 2.44 32.89 -11.08
C THR A 594 1.43 31.77 -10.89
N TRP A 595 0.61 31.83 -9.83
CA TRP A 595 -0.43 30.83 -9.58
C TRP A 595 -1.51 30.82 -10.67
N SER A 596 -1.98 31.98 -11.09
CA SER A 596 -3.08 32.09 -12.07
C SER A 596 -2.63 31.76 -13.51
N LYS A 597 -1.44 32.21 -13.92
CA LYS A 597 -0.95 32.09 -15.31
C LYS A 597 0.09 30.98 -15.50
N GLY A 598 0.44 30.26 -14.45
CA GLY A 598 1.54 29.30 -14.46
C GLY A 598 2.92 29.96 -14.58
N PRO A 599 3.99 29.15 -14.52
CA PRO A 599 5.36 29.67 -14.54
C PRO A 599 5.75 30.22 -15.91
N ALA A 600 6.61 31.25 -15.90
CA ALA A 600 6.98 32.00 -17.11
C ALA A 600 7.55 31.13 -18.25
N PHE A 601 8.27 30.06 -17.92
CA PHE A 601 8.87 29.17 -18.93
C PHE A 601 7.84 28.34 -19.72
N LEU A 602 6.58 28.25 -19.26
CA LEU A 602 5.52 27.63 -20.03
C LEU A 602 4.82 28.63 -20.99
N GLN A 603 5.08 29.93 -20.86
CA GLN A 603 4.45 30.99 -21.64
C GLN A 603 5.25 31.37 -22.92
N THR A 604 6.27 30.58 -23.27
CA THR A 604 7.11 30.81 -24.46
C THR A 604 7.05 29.62 -25.41
N TYR A 605 7.36 29.84 -26.69
CA TYR A 605 7.55 28.76 -27.68
C TYR A 605 8.84 27.97 -27.46
N ASP A 606 9.80 28.59 -26.78
CA ASP A 606 11.06 27.96 -26.48
C ASP A 606 10.84 26.76 -25.54
N ARG A 607 11.07 25.55 -26.06
CA ARG A 607 10.95 24.29 -25.33
C ARG A 607 12.23 23.94 -24.55
N THR A 608 13.10 24.91 -24.29
CA THR A 608 14.22 24.80 -23.34
C THR A 608 13.71 24.77 -21.90
N TRP A 609 12.78 23.86 -21.61
CA TRP A 609 12.32 23.62 -20.26
C TRP A 609 13.47 23.07 -19.41
N PRO A 610 13.42 23.24 -18.08
CA PRO A 610 14.46 22.71 -17.20
C PRO A 610 14.68 21.21 -17.46
N ARG A 611 15.90 20.84 -17.90
CA ARG A 611 16.33 19.45 -18.12
C ARG A 611 17.27 18.97 -17.03
N ASN A 612 17.03 19.39 -15.79
CA ASN A 612 17.87 18.94 -14.70
C ASN A 612 17.40 17.52 -14.31
N THR A 613 18.20 16.50 -14.55
CA THR A 613 18.12 15.29 -13.75
C THR A 613 18.94 15.57 -12.49
N PRO A 614 18.31 15.82 -11.33
CA PRO A 614 19.08 16.03 -10.12
C PRO A 614 19.90 14.76 -9.83
N ARG A 615 21.21 14.93 -9.60
CA ARG A 615 22.02 13.86 -9.05
C ARG A 615 21.67 13.78 -7.57
N LEU A 616 21.29 12.60 -7.09
CA LEU A 616 21.17 12.38 -5.66
C LEU A 616 22.55 12.45 -5.02
N ASP A 617 22.66 13.17 -3.92
CA ASP A 617 23.87 13.17 -3.11
C ASP A 617 24.04 11.80 -2.45
N ALA A 618 25.27 11.34 -2.30
CA ALA A 618 25.59 10.04 -1.67
C ALA A 618 25.09 9.93 -0.21
N GLN A 619 24.69 11.06 0.41
CA GLN A 619 24.16 11.15 1.76
C GLN A 619 22.63 11.12 1.84
N THR A 620 21.91 11.16 0.71
CA THR A 620 20.44 11.14 0.72
C THR A 620 19.94 9.74 1.11
N GLU A 621 19.38 9.60 2.31
CA GLU A 621 18.80 8.34 2.78
C GLU A 621 17.53 7.99 1.99
N ILE A 622 17.64 7.02 1.10
CA ILE A 622 16.53 6.44 0.35
C ILE A 622 15.90 5.34 1.21
N GLU A 623 14.56 5.29 1.31
CA GLU A 623 13.83 4.24 2.02
C GLU A 623 13.84 2.92 1.22
N ILE A 624 14.99 2.28 1.22
CA ILE A 624 15.19 0.94 0.67
C ILE A 624 14.68 -0.06 1.70
N LYS A 625 14.08 -1.16 1.23
CA LYS A 625 13.72 -2.28 2.10
C LYS A 625 15.01 -2.82 2.71
N GLY A 626 15.29 -2.45 3.95
CA GLY A 626 16.40 -3.01 4.70
C GLY A 626 16.29 -4.53 4.66
N GLN A 627 17.35 -5.20 4.22
CA GLN A 627 17.51 -6.60 4.51
C GLN A 627 17.67 -6.70 6.03
N GLN A 628 16.55 -6.80 6.75
CA GLN A 628 16.58 -7.44 8.06
C GLN A 628 16.82 -8.92 7.77
N VAL A 629 18.09 -9.25 7.53
CA VAL A 629 18.57 -10.58 7.85
C VAL A 629 18.57 -10.62 9.37
N SER A 630 17.46 -11.03 9.97
CA SER A 630 17.50 -11.54 11.32
C SER A 630 18.34 -12.81 11.27
N VAL A 631 19.64 -12.68 11.49
CA VAL A 631 20.45 -13.84 11.85
C VAL A 631 19.98 -14.21 13.24
N ASN A 632 19.00 -15.11 13.32
CA ASN A 632 18.83 -15.91 14.52
C ASN A 632 20.13 -16.69 14.68
N THR A 633 21.07 -16.16 15.46
CA THR A 633 22.17 -16.95 16.02
C THR A 633 21.58 -17.90 17.04
N LEU A 634 20.82 -18.89 16.55
CA LEU A 634 20.78 -20.18 17.21
C LEU A 634 22.25 -20.62 17.25
N THR A 635 22.83 -20.59 18.44
CA THR A 635 24.08 -21.25 18.77
C THR A 635 23.88 -22.77 18.70
N GLN A 636 23.45 -23.28 17.54
CA GLN A 636 23.60 -24.66 17.18
C GLN A 636 25.02 -24.84 16.65
N ALA A 637 25.67 -25.89 17.13
CA ALA A 637 27.07 -26.22 16.86
C ALA A 637 27.50 -25.95 15.41
N SER A 638 28.37 -24.95 15.23
CA SER A 638 29.28 -24.77 14.09
C SER A 638 28.67 -25.09 12.70
N ALA A 639 28.17 -24.06 12.00
CA ALA A 639 27.86 -24.11 10.56
C ALA A 639 29.03 -24.60 9.66
N VAL A 640 30.23 -24.77 10.23
CA VAL A 640 31.42 -25.30 9.56
C VAL A 640 31.43 -26.84 9.49
N CYS A 641 30.65 -27.54 10.32
CA CYS A 641 30.62 -29.01 10.33
C CYS A 641 30.07 -29.63 9.04
N PRO A 642 28.95 -29.14 8.46
CA PRO A 642 28.46 -29.61 7.16
C PRO A 642 29.47 -29.35 6.03
N LEU A 643 30.14 -28.18 6.05
CA LEU A 643 31.12 -27.79 5.04
C LEU A 643 32.29 -28.79 4.95
N LEU A 644 32.83 -29.23 6.10
CA LEU A 644 33.93 -30.21 6.13
C LEU A 644 33.53 -31.59 5.60
N SER A 645 32.25 -31.94 5.70
CA SER A 645 31.72 -33.23 5.22
C SER A 645 31.38 -33.25 3.73
N HIS A 646 31.30 -32.08 3.08
CA HIS A 646 30.91 -31.95 1.67
C HIS A 646 32.04 -32.34 0.69
N PHE A 647 33.30 -32.17 1.08
CA PHE A 647 34.43 -32.40 0.19
C PHE A 647 34.82 -33.89 0.14
N SER A 648 35.16 -34.36 -1.06
CA SER A 648 35.65 -35.72 -1.34
C SER A 648 37.17 -35.81 -1.53
N ASP A 649 37.85 -34.67 -1.65
CA ASP A 649 39.30 -34.55 -1.84
C ASP A 649 39.93 -33.56 -0.84
N TRP A 650 41.09 -33.94 -0.31
CA TRP A 650 41.82 -33.16 0.68
C TRP A 650 42.31 -31.81 0.13
N PHE A 651 42.83 -31.79 -1.09
CA PHE A 651 43.39 -30.57 -1.68
C PHE A 651 42.28 -29.58 -2.09
N LYS A 652 41.14 -30.08 -2.58
CA LYS A 652 39.94 -29.26 -2.83
C LYS A 652 39.45 -28.57 -1.56
N LEU A 653 39.37 -29.30 -0.44
CA LEU A 653 39.01 -28.74 0.86
C LEU A 653 39.95 -27.59 1.27
N LEU A 654 41.26 -27.81 1.16
CA LEU A 654 42.26 -26.78 1.49
C LEU A 654 42.15 -25.53 0.61
N LYS A 655 41.92 -25.69 -0.70
CA LYS A 655 41.68 -24.57 -1.62
C LYS A 655 40.43 -23.78 -1.25
N SER A 656 39.32 -24.46 -0.95
CA SER A 656 38.08 -23.80 -0.57
C SER A 656 38.24 -23.01 0.74
N ILE A 657 38.91 -23.58 1.74
CA ILE A 657 39.16 -22.87 3.00
C ILE A 657 40.12 -21.71 2.80
N ALA A 658 41.16 -21.84 1.97
CA ALA A 658 42.04 -20.73 1.64
C ALA A 658 41.30 -19.57 0.96
N TRP A 659 40.37 -19.85 0.04
CA TRP A 659 39.51 -18.83 -0.58
C TRP A 659 38.58 -18.15 0.45
N LEU A 660 37.95 -18.93 1.34
CA LEU A 660 37.10 -18.39 2.39
C LEU A 660 37.88 -17.49 3.36
N SER A 661 39.09 -17.90 3.75
CA SER A 661 39.97 -17.08 4.58
C SER A 661 40.38 -15.78 3.89
N ARG A 662 40.69 -15.82 2.59
CA ARG A 662 40.99 -14.62 1.80
C ARG A 662 39.79 -13.67 1.72
N PHE A 663 38.59 -14.21 1.46
CA PHE A 663 37.35 -13.44 1.44
C PHE A 663 37.03 -12.81 2.80
N LYS A 664 37.23 -13.56 3.89
CA LYS A 664 37.11 -13.03 5.27
C LYS A 664 38.07 -11.86 5.50
N SER A 665 39.32 -11.96 5.09
CA SER A 665 40.30 -10.87 5.24
C SER A 665 39.92 -9.63 4.45
N TRP A 666 39.39 -9.81 3.23
CA TRP A 666 38.89 -8.72 2.39
C TRP A 666 37.70 -8.00 3.04
N LEU A 667 36.72 -8.75 3.58
CA LEU A 667 35.59 -8.17 4.31
C LEU A 667 36.02 -7.38 5.54
N LEU A 668 36.94 -7.91 6.34
CA LEU A 668 37.43 -7.23 7.53
C LEU A 668 38.11 -5.89 7.19
N GLU A 669 38.90 -5.85 6.12
CA GLU A 669 39.55 -4.61 5.66
C GLU A 669 38.55 -3.59 5.10
N HIS A 670 37.54 -4.03 4.32
CA HIS A 670 36.48 -3.15 3.81
C HIS A 670 35.62 -2.52 4.92
N HIS A 671 35.52 -3.17 6.08
CA HIS A 671 34.78 -2.67 7.24
C HIS A 671 35.68 -2.03 8.32
N GLY A 672 36.93 -1.69 7.99
CA GLY A 672 37.83 -0.93 8.87
C GLY A 672 38.43 -1.72 10.04
N HIS A 673 38.33 -3.05 10.03
CA HIS A 673 38.98 -3.90 11.02
C HIS A 673 40.40 -4.28 10.59
N PRO A 674 41.39 -4.25 11.49
CA PRO A 674 42.76 -4.64 11.16
C PRO A 674 42.80 -6.13 10.81
N SER A 675 43.14 -6.44 9.56
CA SER A 675 43.43 -7.81 9.12
C SER A 675 44.95 -8.04 9.12
N HIS A 676 45.40 -9.18 9.63
CA HIS A 676 46.82 -9.56 9.64
C HIS A 676 47.32 -10.01 8.24
N ILE A 677 46.44 -10.07 7.24
CA ILE A 677 46.71 -10.62 5.90
C ILE A 677 46.15 -9.65 4.87
N ARG A 678 47.03 -8.97 4.10
CA ARG A 678 46.60 -8.16 2.95
C ARG A 678 45.95 -9.07 1.90
N PRO A 679 44.71 -8.81 1.46
CA PRO A 679 44.05 -9.61 0.44
C PRO A 679 44.83 -9.52 -0.88
N ARG A 680 45.32 -10.66 -1.34
CA ARG A 680 46.02 -10.79 -2.63
C ARG A 680 45.00 -11.00 -3.75
N THR A 681 45.26 -10.39 -4.91
CA THR A 681 44.51 -10.61 -6.14
C THR A 681 45.14 -11.75 -6.96
N GLY A 682 44.34 -12.59 -7.62
CA GLY A 682 44.81 -13.68 -8.48
C GLY A 682 44.74 -15.08 -7.84
N SER A 683 45.53 -16.04 -8.34
CA SER A 683 45.54 -17.43 -7.87
C SER A 683 45.94 -17.58 -6.40
N LEU A 684 45.56 -18.69 -5.76
CA LEU A 684 45.99 -19.02 -4.39
C LEU A 684 47.49 -19.32 -4.36
N ALA A 685 48.20 -18.68 -3.42
CA ALA A 685 49.60 -18.94 -3.17
C ALA A 685 49.80 -20.13 -2.21
N ALA A 686 51.00 -20.72 -2.23
CA ALA A 686 51.31 -21.92 -1.46
C ALA A 686 51.26 -21.69 0.07
N ASP A 687 51.59 -20.48 0.52
CA ASP A 687 51.49 -20.05 1.92
C ASP A 687 50.04 -20.03 2.41
N GLU A 688 49.09 -19.57 1.58
CA GLU A 688 47.65 -19.58 1.90
C GLU A 688 47.10 -21.00 2.06
N ILE A 689 47.56 -21.93 1.22
CA ILE A 689 47.21 -23.35 1.35
C ILE A 689 47.84 -23.96 2.61
N LYS A 690 49.08 -23.58 2.96
CA LYS A 690 49.75 -24.01 4.20
C LYS A 690 49.00 -23.50 5.43
N MET A 691 48.55 -22.25 5.42
CA MET A 691 47.73 -21.66 6.50
C MET A 691 46.37 -22.36 6.61
N ALA A 692 45.66 -22.55 5.50
CA ALA A 692 44.38 -23.26 5.47
C ALA A 692 44.50 -24.68 6.04
N LYS A 693 45.61 -25.39 5.75
CA LYS A 693 45.92 -26.69 6.34
C LYS A 693 46.02 -26.60 7.86
N GLY A 694 46.74 -25.62 8.41
CA GLY A 694 46.81 -25.40 9.86
C GLY A 694 45.43 -25.11 10.48
N ASP A 695 44.63 -24.27 9.83
CA ASP A 695 43.29 -23.90 10.29
C ASP A 695 42.34 -25.09 10.37
N VAL A 696 42.34 -25.95 9.34
CA VAL A 696 41.52 -27.17 9.32
C VAL A 696 41.90 -28.08 10.48
N ILE A 697 43.19 -28.30 10.70
CA ILE A 697 43.67 -29.19 11.76
C ILE A 697 43.28 -28.66 13.14
N ARG A 698 43.50 -27.36 13.40
CA ARG A 698 43.08 -26.72 14.66
C ARG A 698 41.57 -26.80 14.85
N MET A 699 40.79 -26.62 13.79
CA MET A 699 39.34 -26.76 13.87
C MET A 699 38.90 -28.18 14.25
N VAL A 700 39.48 -29.21 13.64
CA VAL A 700 39.19 -30.61 14.02
C VAL A 700 39.58 -30.87 15.48
N GLN A 701 40.73 -30.34 15.92
CA GLN A 701 41.18 -30.47 17.30
C GLN A 701 40.26 -29.72 18.28
N HIS A 702 39.79 -28.52 17.94
CA HIS A 702 38.81 -27.79 18.75
C HIS A 702 37.46 -28.49 18.82
N GLN A 703 37.05 -29.21 17.78
CA GLN A 703 35.80 -29.96 17.79
C GLN A 703 35.85 -31.21 18.67
N VAL A 704 36.98 -31.92 18.68
CA VAL A 704 37.07 -33.24 19.33
C VAL A 704 37.82 -33.21 20.67
N TYR A 705 38.79 -32.30 20.82
CA TYR A 705 39.70 -32.22 21.97
C TYR A 705 39.61 -30.85 22.69
N LEU A 706 38.43 -30.23 22.70
CA LEU A 706 38.25 -28.90 23.31
C LEU A 706 38.68 -28.88 24.79
N GLY A 707 38.31 -29.91 25.55
CA GLY A 707 38.65 -30.01 26.97
C GLY A 707 40.15 -30.09 27.21
N GLU A 708 40.88 -30.83 26.38
CA GLU A 708 42.35 -30.94 26.43
C GLU A 708 43.03 -29.64 25.99
N LEU A 709 42.52 -28.98 24.95
CA LEU A 709 43.04 -27.69 24.48
C LEU A 709 42.91 -26.60 25.55
N LEU A 710 41.73 -26.47 26.18
CA LEU A 710 41.49 -25.49 27.25
C LEU A 710 42.41 -25.71 28.46
N ARG A 711 42.68 -26.98 28.80
CA ARG A 711 43.59 -27.35 29.90
C ARG A 711 45.05 -27.01 29.60
N LEU A 712 45.49 -27.18 28.35
CA LEU A 712 46.87 -26.89 27.93
C LEU A 712 47.11 -25.40 27.64
N SER A 713 46.08 -24.63 27.27
CA SER A 713 46.19 -23.18 27.02
C SER A 713 46.27 -22.33 28.30
N GLY A 714 45.82 -22.85 29.44
CA GLY A 714 45.64 -22.09 30.69
C GLY A 714 46.88 -21.86 31.55
N ASN A 715 48.04 -22.46 31.27
CA ASN A 715 49.20 -22.39 32.18
C ASN A 715 50.52 -22.16 31.41
N ARG A 716 51.10 -20.96 31.55
CA ARG A 716 52.41 -20.59 30.97
C ARG A 716 53.60 -20.85 31.90
N ALA A 717 53.39 -21.42 33.09
CA ALA A 717 54.47 -21.70 34.03
C ALA A 717 54.35 -23.10 34.63
N SER A 718 55.40 -23.90 34.44
CA SER A 718 55.83 -25.08 35.21
C SER A 718 54.74 -25.96 35.86
N GLY A 719 54.54 -27.16 35.32
CA GLY A 719 53.83 -28.25 36.02
C GLY A 719 53.00 -29.13 35.11
N THR A 720 53.46 -30.36 34.88
CA THR A 720 52.86 -31.40 34.04
C THR A 720 51.43 -31.76 34.51
N LEU A 721 50.41 -31.08 33.99
CA LEU A 721 49.03 -31.53 34.12
C LEU A 721 48.79 -32.65 33.09
N LYS A 722 48.62 -33.87 33.60
CA LYS A 722 48.39 -35.09 32.82
C LYS A 722 47.14 -34.91 31.94
N ALA A 723 47.31 -34.95 30.62
CA ALA A 723 46.18 -35.18 29.71
C ALA A 723 45.40 -36.42 30.20
N THR A 724 44.08 -36.37 30.19
CA THR A 724 43.22 -37.47 30.65
C THR A 724 42.82 -38.35 29.47
N GLY A 725 42.71 -39.66 29.69
CA GLY A 725 42.23 -40.60 28.67
C GLY A 725 43.29 -41.05 27.65
N GLN A 726 42.86 -41.26 26.40
CA GLN A 726 43.70 -41.91 25.37
C GLN A 726 44.90 -41.08 24.91
N LEU A 727 44.86 -39.75 25.07
CA LEU A 727 45.93 -38.84 24.63
C LEU A 727 47.11 -38.78 25.61
N GLN A 728 46.95 -39.22 26.86
CA GLN A 728 48.00 -39.18 27.87
C GLN A 728 49.29 -39.90 27.44
N ARG A 729 49.14 -41.03 26.73
CA ARG A 729 50.25 -41.85 26.23
C ARG A 729 51.08 -41.18 25.13
N LEU A 730 50.58 -40.07 24.57
CA LEU A 730 51.22 -39.31 23.50
C LEU A 730 51.94 -38.05 24.01
N CYS A 731 51.96 -37.82 25.33
CA CYS A 731 52.56 -36.65 25.96
C CYS A 731 52.25 -35.34 25.19
N PRO A 732 50.97 -34.97 25.01
CA PRO A 732 50.59 -33.94 24.07
C PRO A 732 51.15 -32.57 24.45
N VAL A 733 51.68 -31.86 23.46
CA VAL A 733 52.23 -30.50 23.58
C VAL A 733 51.50 -29.55 22.63
N LEU A 734 51.35 -28.30 23.02
CA LEU A 734 50.75 -27.26 22.19
C LEU A 734 51.87 -26.48 21.47
N ILE A 735 51.93 -26.56 20.14
CA ILE A 735 52.88 -25.82 19.30
C ILE A 735 52.07 -25.00 18.31
N ASP A 736 52.25 -23.67 18.28
CA ASP A 736 51.50 -22.75 17.42
C ASP A 736 49.97 -22.96 17.49
N SER A 737 49.45 -23.16 18.70
CA SER A 737 48.02 -23.47 18.97
C SER A 737 47.51 -24.78 18.33
N THR A 738 48.41 -25.67 17.93
CA THR A 738 48.09 -27.00 17.40
C THR A 738 48.52 -28.08 18.40
N LEU A 739 47.65 -29.06 18.65
CA LEU A 739 47.93 -30.17 19.55
C LEU A 739 48.82 -31.21 18.85
N CYS A 740 50.03 -31.41 19.34
CA CYS A 740 51.04 -32.28 18.74
C CYS A 740 51.56 -33.34 19.71
N VAL A 741 52.14 -34.42 19.20
CA VAL A 741 52.79 -35.47 20.02
C VAL A 741 54.08 -34.93 20.63
N GLY A 742 54.25 -35.08 21.95
CA GLY A 742 55.48 -34.71 22.64
C GLY A 742 56.37 -35.92 22.95
N GLY A 743 57.67 -35.67 23.12
CA GLY A 743 58.64 -36.64 23.66
C GLY A 743 59.12 -37.75 22.71
N HIS A 744 58.53 -37.91 21.51
CA HIS A 744 58.79 -39.07 20.65
C HIS A 744 60.10 -38.99 19.83
N HIS A 745 60.59 -37.79 19.50
CA HIS A 745 61.76 -37.57 18.63
C HIS A 745 62.65 -36.39 19.06
N ASN A 746 62.63 -36.01 20.34
CA ASN A 746 63.29 -34.80 20.85
C ASN A 746 64.80 -34.74 20.52
N TYR A 747 65.48 -35.89 20.44
CA TYR A 747 66.91 -36.01 20.15
C TYR A 747 67.27 -36.23 18.66
N SER A 748 66.30 -36.23 17.75
CA SER A 748 66.54 -36.41 16.31
C SER A 748 66.95 -35.10 15.61
N SER A 749 67.68 -35.17 14.51
CA SER A 749 68.05 -34.01 13.67
C SER A 749 66.95 -33.55 12.70
N TYR A 750 65.74 -34.11 12.77
CA TYR A 750 64.63 -33.78 11.88
C TYR A 750 64.09 -32.35 12.08
N ALA A 751 63.41 -31.80 11.07
CA ALA A 751 62.69 -30.53 11.21
C ALA A 751 61.60 -30.62 12.30
N GLN A 752 61.31 -29.51 12.97
CA GLN A 752 60.39 -29.47 14.12
C GLN A 752 58.98 -30.02 13.79
N GLU A 753 58.50 -29.80 12.56
CA GLU A 753 57.22 -30.33 12.04
C GLU A 753 57.20 -31.88 11.97
N LEU A 754 58.35 -32.54 11.76
CA LEU A 754 58.48 -34.01 11.73
C LEU A 754 58.67 -34.60 13.14
N LYS A 755 59.21 -33.82 14.08
CA LYS A 755 59.40 -34.26 15.48
C LYS A 755 58.08 -34.37 16.23
N HIS A 756 57.13 -33.50 15.90
CA HIS A 756 55.88 -33.31 16.62
C HIS A 756 54.67 -33.40 15.69
N PRO A 757 54.30 -34.59 15.20
CA PRO A 757 53.14 -34.75 14.32
C PRO A 757 51.85 -34.31 15.02
N ALA A 758 50.96 -33.64 14.27
CA ALA A 758 49.70 -33.13 14.81
C ALA A 758 48.73 -34.26 15.12
N ILE A 759 48.11 -34.21 16.31
CA ILE A 759 47.22 -35.27 16.80
C ILE A 759 45.84 -35.14 16.16
N LEU A 760 45.32 -36.23 15.61
CA LEU A 760 44.00 -36.28 14.96
C LEU A 760 43.15 -37.45 15.49
N PRO A 761 41.82 -37.33 15.52
CA PRO A 761 40.91 -38.40 15.95
C PRO A 761 40.82 -39.55 14.92
N ASN A 762 40.34 -40.71 15.34
CA ASN A 762 40.21 -41.88 14.46
C ASN A 762 38.99 -41.83 13.52
N LYS A 763 37.94 -41.11 13.93
CA LYS A 763 36.64 -41.00 13.26
C LYS A 763 36.31 -39.53 13.04
N HIS A 764 36.68 -39.00 11.88
CA HIS A 764 36.31 -37.65 11.47
C HIS A 764 36.38 -37.52 9.93
N PRO A 765 35.46 -36.80 9.27
CA PRO A 765 35.45 -36.65 7.80
C PRO A 765 36.78 -36.16 7.21
N VAL A 766 37.41 -35.18 7.86
CA VAL A 766 38.74 -34.67 7.47
C VAL A 766 39.82 -35.76 7.53
N VAL A 767 39.77 -36.65 8.52
CA VAL A 767 40.75 -37.73 8.65
C VAL A 767 40.56 -38.75 7.54
N ASP A 768 39.31 -39.03 7.15
CA ASP A 768 39.00 -39.89 6.01
C ASP A 768 39.58 -39.31 4.70
N LEU A 769 39.51 -37.98 4.52
CA LEU A 769 40.13 -37.27 3.39
C LEU A 769 41.66 -37.35 3.40
N ILE A 770 42.29 -37.13 4.55
CA ILE A 770 43.75 -37.22 4.70
C ILE A 770 44.23 -38.65 4.38
N VAL A 771 43.58 -39.66 4.93
CA VAL A 771 43.94 -41.06 4.67
C VAL A 771 43.77 -41.40 3.20
N ARG A 772 42.67 -40.97 2.55
CA ARG A 772 42.45 -41.18 1.12
C ARG A 772 43.51 -40.47 0.28
N HIS A 773 43.89 -39.24 0.63
CA HIS A 773 44.93 -38.48 -0.05
C HIS A 773 46.29 -39.19 -0.01
N PHE A 774 46.76 -39.61 1.17
CA PHE A 774 48.02 -40.35 1.27
C PHE A 774 47.94 -41.74 0.64
N HIS A 775 46.79 -42.40 0.67
CA HIS A 775 46.62 -43.68 -0.01
C HIS A 775 46.77 -43.55 -1.54
N THR A 776 46.20 -42.50 -2.14
CA THR A 776 46.39 -42.20 -3.57
C THR A 776 47.83 -41.73 -3.86
N LEU A 777 48.41 -40.90 -3.01
CA LEU A 777 49.79 -40.38 -3.16
C LEU A 777 50.83 -41.50 -3.16
N GLU A 778 50.67 -42.48 -2.27
CA GLU A 778 51.55 -43.65 -2.15
C GLU A 778 51.19 -44.78 -3.14
N GLY A 779 50.43 -44.47 -4.20
CA GLY A 779 50.13 -45.40 -5.29
C GLY A 779 49.31 -46.61 -4.88
N HIS A 780 48.33 -46.46 -3.97
CA HIS A 780 47.49 -47.55 -3.46
C HIS A 780 48.23 -48.64 -2.67
N SER A 781 49.39 -48.31 -2.09
CA SER A 781 50.17 -49.20 -1.22
C SER A 781 49.39 -49.71 0.01
N GLY A 782 49.89 -50.80 0.59
CA GLY A 782 49.25 -51.48 1.74
C GLY A 782 49.11 -50.60 3.01
N PRO A 783 48.22 -50.97 3.95
CA PRO A 783 47.88 -50.15 5.11
C PRO A 783 49.06 -49.73 5.99
N ALA A 784 50.07 -50.59 6.16
CA ALA A 784 51.25 -50.29 6.96
C ALA A 784 52.10 -49.16 6.36
N HIS A 785 52.23 -49.15 5.03
CA HIS A 785 53.00 -48.14 4.29
C HIS A 785 52.29 -46.78 4.33
N VAL A 786 50.99 -46.75 4.03
CA VAL A 786 50.17 -45.53 4.10
C VAL A 786 50.19 -44.94 5.52
N LEU A 787 50.09 -45.78 6.56
CA LEU A 787 50.18 -45.32 7.95
C LEU A 787 51.55 -44.69 8.27
N ARG A 788 52.64 -45.26 7.75
CA ARG A 788 54.00 -44.70 7.91
C ARG A 788 54.13 -43.34 7.23
N ALA A 789 53.58 -43.18 6.03
CA ALA A 789 53.58 -41.92 5.30
C ALA A 789 52.81 -40.82 6.06
N ILE A 790 51.62 -41.15 6.57
CA ILE A 790 50.80 -40.23 7.37
C ILE A 790 51.52 -39.80 8.64
N ARG A 791 52.19 -40.73 9.34
CA ARG A 791 52.91 -40.48 10.61
C ARG A 791 54.04 -39.47 10.52
N LYS A 792 54.52 -39.16 9.31
CA LYS A 792 55.47 -38.05 9.10
C LYS A 792 54.84 -36.69 9.45
N TYR A 793 53.53 -36.54 9.30
CA TYR A 793 52.83 -35.26 9.45
C TYR A 793 51.74 -35.27 10.52
N TYR A 794 51.06 -36.41 10.71
CA TYR A 794 49.91 -36.52 11.59
C TYR A 794 49.93 -37.80 12.42
N TRP A 795 49.56 -37.69 13.68
CA TRP A 795 49.35 -38.82 14.56
C TRP A 795 47.86 -39.09 14.75
N ILE A 796 47.30 -39.99 13.95
CA ILE A 796 45.91 -40.42 14.07
C ILE A 796 45.80 -41.42 15.22
N VAL A 797 45.01 -41.10 16.24
CA VAL A 797 44.68 -42.02 17.34
C VAL A 797 44.06 -43.29 16.73
N HIS A 798 44.49 -44.48 17.13
CA HIS A 798 44.07 -45.74 16.47
C HIS A 798 44.25 -45.76 14.93
N GLY A 799 45.30 -45.09 14.43
CA GLY A 799 45.51 -44.85 13.00
C GLY A 799 45.50 -46.11 12.12
N GLY A 800 45.98 -47.26 12.62
CA GLY A 800 45.93 -48.52 11.87
C GLY A 800 44.50 -48.93 11.50
N SER A 801 43.55 -48.78 12.43
CA SER A 801 42.14 -49.05 12.20
C SER A 801 41.51 -48.04 11.25
N ALA A 802 41.85 -46.76 11.37
CA ALA A 802 41.38 -45.71 10.47
C ALA A 802 41.86 -45.96 9.03
N VAL A 803 43.14 -46.27 8.83
CA VAL A 803 43.72 -46.57 7.51
C VAL A 803 43.08 -47.80 6.89
N LYS A 804 42.98 -48.91 7.63
CA LYS A 804 42.32 -50.14 7.14
C LYS A 804 40.87 -49.89 6.73
N ARG A 805 40.11 -49.11 7.52
CA ARG A 805 38.71 -48.75 7.22
C ARG A 805 38.56 -48.01 5.89
N ILE A 806 39.47 -47.08 5.58
CA ILE A 806 39.37 -46.27 4.37
C ILE A 806 39.90 -47.03 3.14
N ILE A 807 41.05 -47.72 3.27
CA ILE A 807 41.59 -48.54 2.17
C ILE A 807 40.64 -49.68 1.81
N GLY A 808 40.02 -50.31 2.80
CA GLY A 808 39.01 -51.36 2.58
C GLY A 808 37.76 -50.89 1.85
N LYS A 809 37.53 -49.57 1.72
CA LYS A 809 36.46 -48.97 0.90
C LYS A 809 36.94 -48.47 -0.47
N CYS A 810 38.24 -48.55 -0.76
CA CYS A 810 38.79 -48.11 -2.04
C CYS A 810 38.39 -49.09 -3.16
N ILE A 811 37.73 -48.59 -4.21
CA ILE A 811 37.28 -49.39 -5.35
C ILE A 811 38.48 -49.98 -6.10
N SER A 812 39.55 -49.20 -6.33
CA SER A 812 40.74 -49.67 -7.03
C SER A 812 41.40 -50.85 -6.32
N CYS A 813 41.61 -50.74 -5.00
CA CYS A 813 42.17 -51.83 -4.20
C CYS A 813 41.22 -53.03 -4.11
N ARG A 814 39.90 -52.82 -4.05
CA ARG A 814 38.93 -53.92 -4.06
C ARG A 814 38.97 -54.68 -5.38
N LYS A 815 39.06 -53.98 -6.52
CA LYS A 815 39.18 -54.61 -7.84
C LYS A 815 40.49 -55.40 -7.98
N GLN A 816 41.60 -54.83 -7.53
CA GLN A 816 42.92 -55.50 -7.61
C GLN A 816 43.03 -56.72 -6.70
N ASN A 817 42.34 -56.73 -5.55
CA ASN A 817 42.36 -57.83 -4.59
C ASN A 817 41.09 -58.70 -4.66
N ALA A 818 40.24 -58.52 -5.68
CA ALA A 818 39.04 -59.33 -5.86
C ALA A 818 39.44 -60.75 -6.28
N VAL A 819 38.86 -61.75 -5.62
CA VAL A 819 38.98 -63.15 -6.03
C VAL A 819 38.14 -63.35 -7.30
N PRO A 820 38.59 -64.15 -8.29
CA PRO A 820 37.76 -64.51 -9.44
C PRO A 820 36.41 -65.09 -8.99
N CYS A 821 35.32 -64.71 -9.66
CA CYS A 821 34.00 -65.27 -9.38
C CYS A 821 33.94 -66.74 -9.84
N ASP A 822 33.37 -67.62 -9.01
CA ASP A 822 33.06 -68.99 -9.39
C ASP A 822 31.91 -69.00 -10.42
N GLN A 823 32.02 -69.84 -11.46
CA GLN A 823 30.98 -69.99 -12.47
C GLN A 823 29.75 -70.69 -11.86
N GLN A 824 28.62 -69.97 -11.76
CA GLN A 824 27.34 -70.61 -11.45
C GLN A 824 26.83 -71.37 -12.69
N MET A 825 26.50 -72.65 -12.50
CA MET A 825 25.96 -73.53 -13.55
C MET A 825 24.54 -73.08 -13.93
N ALA A 826 24.32 -72.76 -15.20
CA ALA A 826 23.00 -72.36 -15.69
C ALA A 826 22.04 -73.58 -15.77
N PRO A 827 20.73 -73.41 -15.53
CA PRO A 827 19.75 -74.46 -15.76
C PRO A 827 19.73 -74.86 -17.24
N LEU A 828 19.57 -76.16 -17.51
CA LEU A 828 19.51 -76.69 -18.88
C LEU A 828 18.28 -76.11 -19.61
N PRO A 829 18.40 -75.74 -20.90
CA PRO A 829 17.26 -75.29 -21.69
C PRO A 829 16.16 -76.36 -21.74
N ALA A 830 14.88 -75.95 -21.75
CA ALA A 830 13.72 -76.85 -21.81
C ALA A 830 13.83 -77.88 -22.95
N ALA A 831 14.39 -77.49 -24.10
CA ALA A 831 14.65 -78.36 -25.25
C ALA A 831 15.58 -79.56 -24.97
N ARG A 832 16.33 -79.58 -23.85
CA ARG A 832 17.14 -80.73 -23.42
C ARG A 832 16.45 -81.63 -22.39
N VAL A 833 15.29 -81.23 -21.87
CA VAL A 833 14.57 -81.92 -20.78
C VAL A 833 13.16 -82.33 -21.19
N GLU A 834 12.58 -81.70 -22.21
CA GLU A 834 11.25 -81.98 -22.74
C GLU A 834 11.32 -82.79 -24.05
N ALA A 835 10.58 -83.89 -24.12
CA ALA A 835 10.43 -84.67 -25.34
C ALA A 835 9.48 -83.98 -26.33
N GLY A 836 9.86 -83.90 -27.60
CA GLY A 836 9.03 -83.30 -28.66
C GLY A 836 9.76 -82.30 -29.56
N TRP A 837 10.99 -81.90 -29.22
CA TRP A 837 11.80 -81.00 -30.05
C TRP A 837 12.63 -81.82 -31.03
N PHE A 838 12.10 -82.10 -32.22
CA PHE A 838 12.86 -82.81 -33.25
C PHE A 838 13.82 -81.84 -33.96
N PRO A 839 15.07 -82.26 -34.26
CA PRO A 839 15.93 -81.48 -35.14
C PRO A 839 15.20 -81.20 -36.46
N PHE A 840 15.29 -79.96 -36.97
CA PHE A 840 14.68 -79.46 -38.22
C PHE A 840 13.18 -79.12 -38.21
N GLU A 841 12.51 -79.09 -37.05
CA GLU A 841 11.09 -78.73 -36.96
C GLU A 841 10.80 -77.24 -37.26
N GLN A 842 11.82 -76.38 -37.08
CA GLN A 842 11.83 -75.03 -37.66
C GLN A 842 13.17 -74.79 -38.34
N VAL A 843 13.13 -74.59 -39.66
CA VAL A 843 14.29 -74.14 -40.45
C VAL A 843 13.97 -72.74 -40.97
N GLY A 844 14.52 -71.73 -40.32
CA GLY A 844 14.64 -70.39 -40.88
C GLY A 844 15.98 -70.29 -41.60
N VAL A 845 15.94 -70.01 -42.90
CA VAL A 845 17.12 -69.63 -43.68
C VAL A 845 17.29 -68.12 -43.53
N ASP A 846 18.53 -67.67 -43.28
CA ASP A 846 18.92 -66.26 -43.10
C ASP A 846 18.57 -65.39 -44.31
#